data_AF-A0A4Q1UUQ7-F1
#
_entry.id   AF-A0A4Q1UUQ7-F1
#
_cell.length_a   1.000
_cell.length_b   1.000
_cell.length_c   1.000
_cell.angle_alpha   90.00
_cell.angle_beta   90.00
_cell.angle_gamma   90.00
#
_symmetry.space_group_name_H-M   'P 1'
#
loop_
_entity.id
_entity.type
_entity.pdbx_description
1 polymer ?
#
loop_
_entity_poly.entity_id
_entity_poly.type
_entity_poly.pdbx_seq_one_letter_code
_entity_poly.pdbx_strand_id
1 'polypeptide(L)'
;MLRRSFSSYLRQGLLLAFLAAFSALWLAQAHAERRAAIVVGNSEYPFAPLTNPRNDAKLIANTLTELKFDVLLFYDVKKSAEKDLNDAIRAHLIGADMAVFYYAGHALQYNGQNLLLPVDTRISSAKEVAADAMRLNDLIDIVKNDPVGMKVFILDACRNNPVAKEKGLQQGLAYTEAGSGQVLVAFATSAGEVAYDGTGINSPYSSALANALLMPNLDVYDTFRTVRGDVRQATGGSQIPWITGSIETKFVFRQGDAGKQVAQAENAAEADGGLTIDEVLWSFISDSQNPEDFERFVKVFPNSRYAAEATEKSRFKVAALTKRGLYVNGNLVSSSIAATAPVGASDKALSEEFVFQQAGERAVSETFRIWPSNLPDTQRGMRTMVTDCDLYAADPNDPQRAVPGVTNGLVNVRDALRACAFALAADINNPRLQFQFGRVLEIARRYNWAEHFYELAGNQQYSAALINMGYMARVGMGREIDYGRAFDLYVRAAALGNLRARTDIGSAYIAGQGVPKLPEEGVLWYRLAASSGWANAITALGDAYRLGTGVKQDYVQAASLYSAAADTGQIDAMANLGQAYLAGEGVKKDVPRGLELLQRANDMGNRYAPYFMAQLYLKGDRKLPADPRRALALLELSANRGNEYAYVRLAWGHRDGVFTGGKPDLRRAYFDASLAARLRADQGEQAKAEIAKKIDPATRKEIDGEVELYIKQNGP
;
A
#
# COMPACT_ATOMS: atom_id res chain seq x y z
N MET A 1 -76.01 28.76 -24.73
CA MET A 1 -75.36 27.48 -25.11
C MET A 1 -73.82 27.53 -25.21
N LEU A 2 -73.14 28.61 -24.78
CA LEU A 2 -71.67 28.77 -24.96
C LEU A 2 -70.83 28.68 -23.67
N ARG A 3 -71.42 28.41 -22.49
CA ARG A 3 -70.69 28.37 -21.21
C ARG A 3 -70.32 26.99 -20.66
N ARG A 4 -70.81 25.89 -21.26
CA ARG A 4 -70.49 24.52 -20.81
C ARG A 4 -69.34 23.84 -21.56
N SER A 5 -68.98 24.27 -22.77
CA SER A 5 -67.86 23.66 -23.51
C SER A 5 -66.47 24.16 -23.09
N PHE A 6 -66.32 25.41 -22.61
CA PHE A 6 -64.98 25.93 -22.29
C PHE A 6 -64.32 25.28 -21.07
N SER A 7 -65.12 24.77 -20.12
CA SER A 7 -64.60 24.13 -18.90
C SER A 7 -64.11 22.69 -19.12
N SER A 8 -64.58 21.97 -20.16
CA SER A 8 -64.11 20.60 -20.42
C SER A 8 -62.80 20.61 -21.20
N TYR A 9 -62.62 21.55 -22.15
CA TYR A 9 -61.38 21.67 -22.92
C TYR A 9 -60.22 22.20 -22.08
N LEU A 10 -60.45 23.13 -21.13
CA LEU A 10 -59.39 23.58 -20.21
C LEU A 10 -58.95 22.46 -19.24
N ARG A 11 -59.89 21.65 -18.74
CA ARG A 11 -59.58 20.52 -17.84
C ARG A 11 -58.90 19.36 -18.58
N GLN A 12 -59.26 19.09 -19.83
CA GLN A 12 -58.58 18.08 -20.65
C GLN A 12 -57.19 18.54 -21.10
N GLY A 13 -57.01 19.82 -21.43
CA GLY A 13 -55.69 20.40 -21.75
C GLY A 13 -54.74 20.41 -20.55
N LEU A 14 -55.23 20.73 -19.35
CA LEU A 14 -54.43 20.66 -18.12
C LEU A 14 -54.13 19.22 -17.68
N LEU A 15 -55.05 18.26 -17.86
CA LEU A 15 -54.76 16.84 -17.59
C LEU A 15 -53.75 16.26 -18.57
N LEU A 16 -53.82 16.59 -19.86
CA LEU A 16 -52.86 16.15 -20.88
C LEU A 16 -51.48 16.81 -20.70
N ALA A 17 -51.43 18.07 -20.28
CA ALA A 17 -50.17 18.73 -19.94
C ALA A 17 -49.57 18.19 -18.62
N PHE A 18 -50.39 17.86 -17.61
CA PHE A 18 -49.92 17.20 -16.40
C PHE A 18 -49.45 15.77 -16.68
N LEU A 19 -50.18 14.99 -17.49
CA LEU A 19 -49.75 13.65 -17.90
C LEU A 19 -48.49 13.68 -18.75
N ALA A 20 -48.33 14.66 -19.66
CA ALA A 20 -47.10 14.83 -20.44
C ALA A 20 -45.91 15.29 -19.59
N ALA A 21 -46.12 16.16 -18.60
CA ALA A 21 -45.10 16.55 -17.63
C ALA A 21 -44.75 15.42 -16.66
N PHE A 22 -45.73 14.62 -16.23
CA PHE A 22 -45.52 13.44 -15.39
C PHE A 22 -44.85 12.29 -16.17
N SER A 23 -45.13 12.16 -17.47
CA SER A 23 -44.46 11.19 -18.36
C SER A 23 -43.02 11.61 -18.71
N ALA A 24 -42.76 12.92 -18.84
CA ALA A 24 -41.42 13.46 -19.06
C ALA A 24 -40.55 13.42 -17.78
N LEU A 25 -41.17 13.41 -16.59
CA LEU A 25 -40.51 13.19 -15.30
C LEU A 25 -40.35 11.70 -14.94
N TRP A 26 -40.88 10.77 -15.74
CA TRP A 26 -40.76 9.32 -15.57
C TRP A 26 -40.02 8.63 -16.72
N LEU A 27 -39.24 9.38 -17.49
CA LEU A 27 -38.31 8.87 -18.51
C LEU A 27 -36.88 9.39 -18.32
N ALA A 28 -36.53 9.84 -17.10
CA ALA A 28 -35.17 9.66 -16.65
C ALA A 28 -35.04 8.18 -16.25
N GLN A 29 -34.88 7.30 -17.25
CA GLN A 29 -34.16 6.06 -16.98
C GLN A 29 -32.83 6.53 -16.39
N ALA A 30 -32.61 6.28 -15.10
CA ALA A 30 -31.29 6.38 -14.52
C ALA A 30 -30.41 5.50 -15.40
N HIS A 31 -29.62 6.12 -16.28
CA HIS A 31 -28.74 5.39 -17.17
C HIS A 31 -27.77 4.65 -16.23
N ALA A 32 -27.87 3.32 -16.19
CA ALA A 32 -27.00 2.53 -15.33
C ALA A 32 -25.56 2.84 -15.75
N GLU A 33 -24.75 3.30 -14.79
CA GLU A 33 -23.36 3.67 -15.03
C GLU A 33 -22.63 2.49 -15.68
N ARG A 34 -22.13 2.68 -16.91
CA ARG A 34 -21.43 1.63 -17.65
C ARG A 34 -19.98 1.61 -17.17
N ARG A 35 -19.63 0.54 -16.46
CA ARG A 35 -18.27 0.28 -15.94
C ARG A 35 -17.63 -0.86 -16.72
N ALA A 36 -16.48 -0.61 -17.34
CA ALA A 36 -15.82 -1.60 -18.19
C ALA A 36 -14.33 -1.75 -17.83
N ALA A 37 -13.81 -2.97 -17.86
CA ALA A 37 -12.40 -3.20 -17.58
C ALA A 37 -11.77 -4.25 -18.51
N ILE A 38 -10.51 -4.04 -18.83
CA ILE A 38 -9.62 -5.02 -19.45
C ILE A 38 -8.45 -5.23 -18.49
N VAL A 39 -8.17 -6.49 -18.17
CA VAL A 39 -7.12 -6.87 -17.23
C VAL A 39 -6.19 -7.86 -17.93
N VAL A 40 -4.89 -7.57 -17.91
CA VAL A 40 -3.85 -8.37 -18.57
C VAL A 40 -2.84 -8.82 -17.53
N GLY A 41 -2.53 -10.13 -17.49
CA GLY A 41 -1.48 -10.71 -16.65
C GLY A 41 -0.54 -11.60 -17.47
N ASN A 42 0.70 -11.17 -17.64
CA ASN A 42 1.71 -11.92 -18.38
C ASN A 42 2.77 -12.45 -17.42
N SER A 43 2.93 -13.77 -17.36
CA SER A 43 3.91 -14.47 -16.50
C SER A 43 4.87 -15.35 -17.30
N GLU A 44 4.38 -16.02 -18.35
CA GLU A 44 5.11 -17.08 -19.07
C GLU A 44 6.09 -16.54 -20.13
N TYR A 45 6.98 -15.64 -19.73
CA TYR A 45 8.06 -15.14 -20.58
C TYR A 45 9.20 -16.17 -20.69
N PRO A 46 9.51 -16.73 -21.87
CA PRO A 46 10.59 -17.72 -22.00
C PRO A 46 11.97 -17.19 -21.59
N PHE A 47 12.19 -15.88 -21.69
CA PHE A 47 13.47 -15.25 -21.38
C PHE A 47 13.64 -14.82 -19.92
N ALA A 48 12.54 -14.55 -19.21
CA ALA A 48 12.55 -14.06 -17.83
C ALA A 48 11.14 -14.22 -17.22
N PRO A 49 10.74 -15.44 -16.83
CA PRO A 49 9.41 -15.67 -16.29
C PRO A 49 9.15 -14.83 -15.03
N LEU A 50 7.88 -14.46 -14.82
CA LEU A 50 7.42 -13.68 -13.67
C LEU A 50 6.42 -14.49 -12.84
N THR A 51 6.58 -14.46 -11.52
CA THR A 51 5.83 -15.32 -10.60
C THR A 51 4.39 -14.85 -10.42
N ASN A 52 4.19 -13.55 -10.16
CA ASN A 52 2.90 -13.03 -9.68
C ASN A 52 1.92 -12.42 -10.71
N PRO A 53 2.30 -11.97 -11.92
CA PRO A 53 1.39 -11.23 -12.80
C PRO A 53 0.03 -11.90 -13.11
N ARG A 54 -0.03 -13.23 -13.25
CA ARG A 54 -1.31 -13.94 -13.42
C ARG A 54 -2.17 -13.90 -12.17
N ASN A 55 -1.58 -14.06 -10.98
CA ASN A 55 -2.29 -13.96 -9.70
C ASN A 55 -2.79 -12.53 -9.47
N ASP A 56 -1.96 -11.54 -9.77
CA ASP A 56 -2.29 -10.13 -9.66
C ASP A 56 -3.45 -9.73 -10.57
N ALA A 57 -3.39 -10.13 -11.85
CA ALA A 57 -4.47 -9.92 -12.80
C ALA A 57 -5.77 -10.61 -12.33
N LYS A 58 -5.69 -11.83 -11.77
CA LYS A 58 -6.84 -12.51 -11.19
C LYS A 58 -7.45 -11.74 -10.01
N LEU A 59 -6.61 -11.26 -9.08
CA LEU A 59 -7.04 -10.48 -7.92
C LEU A 59 -7.76 -9.19 -8.35
N ILE A 60 -7.18 -8.44 -9.29
CA ILE A 60 -7.76 -7.19 -9.78
C ILE A 60 -9.04 -7.44 -10.60
N ALA A 61 -9.07 -8.47 -11.45
CA ALA A 61 -10.28 -8.83 -12.19
C ALA A 61 -11.45 -9.19 -11.26
N ASN A 62 -11.19 -9.95 -10.20
CA ASN A 62 -12.20 -10.28 -9.18
C ASN A 62 -12.67 -9.03 -8.43
N THR A 63 -11.74 -8.14 -8.07
CA THR A 63 -12.05 -6.89 -7.36
C THR A 63 -12.93 -5.96 -8.21
N LEU A 64 -12.56 -5.72 -9.47
CA LEU A 64 -13.32 -4.89 -10.40
C LEU A 64 -14.71 -5.49 -10.70
N THR A 65 -14.79 -6.81 -10.78
CA THR A 65 -16.06 -7.52 -10.92
C THR A 65 -17.04 -7.20 -9.79
N GLU A 66 -16.56 -7.20 -8.55
CA GLU A 66 -17.39 -6.87 -7.38
C GLU A 66 -17.87 -5.43 -7.40
N LEU A 67 -17.04 -4.54 -7.96
CA LEU A 67 -17.36 -3.14 -8.24
C LEU A 67 -18.24 -2.96 -9.48
N LYS A 68 -18.84 -4.06 -9.98
CA LYS A 68 -19.79 -4.11 -11.11
C LYS A 68 -19.20 -3.67 -12.46
N PHE A 69 -17.89 -3.82 -12.62
CA PHE A 69 -17.27 -3.72 -13.94
C PHE A 69 -17.59 -4.94 -14.79
N ASP A 70 -17.85 -4.72 -16.07
CA ASP A 70 -17.77 -5.76 -17.09
C ASP A 70 -16.29 -5.99 -17.43
N VAL A 71 -15.73 -7.15 -17.06
CA VAL A 71 -14.28 -7.42 -17.09
C VAL A 71 -13.92 -8.43 -18.18
N LEU A 72 -12.99 -8.06 -19.06
CA LEU A 72 -12.27 -8.97 -19.95
C LEU A 72 -10.88 -9.28 -19.38
N LEU A 73 -10.52 -10.56 -19.28
CA LEU A 73 -9.26 -11.01 -18.68
C LEU A 73 -8.38 -11.74 -19.71
N PHE A 74 -7.15 -11.28 -19.87
CA PHE A 74 -6.15 -11.82 -20.79
C PHE A 74 -4.96 -12.36 -20.00
N TYR A 75 -4.49 -13.55 -20.37
CA TYR A 75 -3.23 -14.09 -19.87
C TYR A 75 -2.23 -14.30 -20.99
N ASP A 76 -0.96 -14.04 -20.67
CA ASP A 76 0.20 -14.37 -21.48
C ASP A 76 0.02 -13.93 -22.95
N VAL A 77 -0.31 -12.64 -23.11
CA VAL A 77 -0.61 -12.03 -24.40
C VAL A 77 0.62 -12.12 -25.30
N LYS A 78 0.43 -12.73 -26.47
CA LYS A 78 1.44 -12.84 -27.54
C LYS A 78 1.30 -11.70 -28.53
N LYS A 79 2.36 -11.43 -29.30
CA LYS A 79 2.35 -10.42 -30.36
C LYS A 79 1.21 -10.61 -31.36
N SER A 80 0.89 -11.87 -31.70
CA SER A 80 -0.21 -12.18 -32.62
C SER A 80 -1.59 -11.74 -32.13
N ALA A 81 -1.76 -11.55 -30.82
CA ALA A 81 -3.02 -11.15 -30.18
C ALA A 81 -3.12 -9.63 -29.93
N GLU A 82 -2.13 -8.84 -30.35
CA GLU A 82 -2.11 -7.37 -30.18
C GLU A 82 -3.33 -6.72 -30.84
N LYS A 83 -3.69 -7.16 -32.04
CA LYS A 83 -4.87 -6.65 -32.75
C LYS A 83 -6.16 -6.92 -31.96
N ASP A 84 -6.30 -8.12 -31.42
CA ASP A 84 -7.49 -8.50 -30.64
C ASP A 84 -7.60 -7.69 -29.35
N LEU A 85 -6.47 -7.40 -28.70
CA LEU A 85 -6.43 -6.53 -27.53
C LEU A 85 -6.83 -5.09 -27.88
N ASN A 86 -6.32 -4.54 -28.99
CA ASN A 86 -6.67 -3.20 -29.47
C ASN A 86 -8.16 -3.09 -29.83
N ASP A 87 -8.70 -4.13 -30.49
CA ASP A 87 -10.13 -4.21 -30.84
C ASP A 87 -10.99 -4.33 -29.56
N ALA A 88 -10.55 -5.10 -28.57
CA ALA A 88 -11.19 -5.18 -27.27
C ALA A 88 -11.19 -3.83 -26.54
N ILE A 89 -10.06 -3.11 -26.50
CA ILE A 89 -9.99 -1.76 -25.91
C ILE A 89 -11.01 -0.83 -26.57
N ARG A 90 -11.05 -0.83 -27.91
CA ARG A 90 -11.97 0.03 -28.68
C ARG A 90 -13.43 -0.32 -28.43
N ALA A 91 -13.79 -1.59 -28.44
CA ALA A 91 -15.18 -2.03 -28.30
C ALA A 91 -15.67 -1.97 -26.84
N HIS A 92 -14.77 -2.23 -25.88
CA HIS A 92 -15.13 -2.44 -24.49
C HIS A 92 -14.99 -1.18 -23.63
N LEU A 93 -13.94 -0.39 -23.82
CA LEU A 93 -13.63 0.75 -22.94
C LEU A 93 -14.26 2.07 -23.43
N ILE A 94 -14.42 2.27 -24.74
CA ILE A 94 -15.03 3.50 -25.29
C ILE A 94 -16.52 3.58 -24.92
N GLY A 95 -16.97 4.74 -24.47
CA GLY A 95 -18.34 5.02 -24.04
C GLY A 95 -18.69 4.41 -22.68
N ALA A 96 -17.71 3.92 -21.92
CA ALA A 96 -17.90 3.58 -20.52
C ALA A 96 -17.72 4.84 -19.66
N ASP A 97 -18.64 5.07 -18.72
CA ASP A 97 -18.57 6.15 -17.73
C ASP A 97 -17.30 6.04 -16.88
N MET A 98 -16.86 4.80 -16.67
CA MET A 98 -15.60 4.48 -16.01
C MET A 98 -14.97 3.26 -16.65
N ALA A 99 -13.77 3.42 -17.20
CA ALA A 99 -13.03 2.35 -17.86
C ALA A 99 -11.67 2.12 -17.19
N VAL A 100 -11.31 0.86 -16.97
CA VAL A 100 -10.01 0.47 -16.39
C VAL A 100 -9.26 -0.43 -17.36
N PHE A 101 -8.03 -0.08 -17.67
CA PHE A 101 -7.08 -0.99 -18.31
C PHE A 101 -5.98 -1.33 -17.30
N TYR A 102 -5.88 -2.58 -16.88
CA TYR A 102 -4.84 -3.07 -15.96
C TYR A 102 -3.86 -3.97 -16.71
N TYR A 103 -2.56 -3.75 -16.52
CA TYR A 103 -1.51 -4.58 -17.10
C TYR A 103 -0.47 -4.95 -16.05
N ALA A 104 -0.26 -6.25 -15.84
CA ALA A 104 0.82 -6.81 -15.06
C ALA A 104 1.76 -7.66 -15.94
N GLY A 105 3.06 -7.39 -15.89
CA GLY A 105 4.07 -8.08 -16.71
C GLY A 105 5.37 -7.31 -16.89
N HIS A 106 6.16 -7.70 -17.89
CA HIS A 106 7.34 -6.93 -18.30
C HIS A 106 6.95 -5.67 -19.05
N ALA A 107 7.57 -4.56 -18.65
CA ALA A 107 7.54 -3.32 -19.42
C ALA A 107 8.88 -2.60 -19.25
N LEU A 108 9.18 -1.69 -20.17
CA LEU A 108 10.42 -0.91 -20.16
C LEU A 108 10.29 0.36 -20.98
N GLN A 109 11.30 1.22 -20.90
CA GLN A 109 11.39 2.44 -21.70
C GLN A 109 12.36 2.29 -22.87
N TYR A 110 11.96 2.79 -24.04
CA TYR A 110 12.83 3.02 -25.19
C TYR A 110 12.66 4.45 -25.71
N ASN A 111 13.73 5.25 -25.70
CA ASN A 111 13.72 6.65 -26.16
C ASN A 111 12.57 7.52 -25.58
N GLY A 112 12.22 7.34 -24.30
CA GLY A 112 11.13 8.10 -23.66
C GLY A 112 9.74 7.48 -23.82
N GLN A 113 9.59 6.37 -24.55
CA GLN A 113 8.31 5.70 -24.74
C GLN A 113 8.19 4.45 -23.86
N ASN A 114 7.02 4.29 -23.26
CA ASN A 114 6.66 3.12 -22.46
C ASN A 114 6.22 1.96 -23.35
N LEU A 115 6.94 0.84 -23.22
CA LEU A 115 6.74 -0.39 -23.99
C LEU A 115 6.25 -1.51 -23.07
N LEU A 116 5.07 -2.05 -23.34
CA LEU A 116 4.50 -3.23 -22.68
C LEU A 116 4.87 -4.47 -23.50
N LEU A 117 5.46 -5.50 -22.88
CA LEU A 117 6.03 -6.64 -23.60
C LEU A 117 5.05 -7.82 -23.69
N PRO A 118 4.67 -8.27 -24.90
CA PRO A 118 4.11 -9.59 -25.12
C PRO A 118 5.04 -10.71 -24.63
N VAL A 119 4.50 -11.87 -24.26
CA VAL A 119 5.30 -12.98 -23.69
C VAL A 119 6.31 -13.58 -24.68
N ASP A 120 6.05 -13.46 -25.98
CA ASP A 120 6.90 -13.92 -27.08
C ASP A 120 7.80 -12.82 -27.66
N THR A 121 8.00 -11.71 -26.94
CA THR A 121 8.90 -10.61 -27.33
C THR A 121 10.32 -11.12 -27.56
N ARG A 122 10.92 -10.77 -28.71
CA ARG A 122 12.34 -11.02 -28.96
C ARG A 122 13.20 -9.97 -28.28
N ILE A 123 14.20 -10.45 -27.54
CA ILE A 123 15.05 -9.61 -26.67
C ILE A 123 16.50 -9.52 -27.14
N SER A 124 16.81 -9.87 -28.40
CA SER A 124 18.19 -9.90 -28.90
C SER A 124 18.78 -8.51 -29.16
N SER A 125 17.94 -7.48 -29.33
CA SER A 125 18.38 -6.09 -29.44
C SER A 125 17.27 -5.10 -29.05
N ALA A 126 17.64 -3.87 -28.71
CA ALA A 126 16.68 -2.79 -28.43
C ALA A 126 15.69 -2.54 -29.59
N LYS A 127 16.15 -2.72 -30.83
CA LYS A 127 15.31 -2.54 -32.03
C LYS A 127 14.26 -3.64 -32.17
N GLU A 128 14.61 -4.89 -31.84
CA GLU A 128 13.66 -6.01 -31.87
C GLU A 128 12.62 -5.87 -30.77
N VAL A 129 13.05 -5.54 -29.55
CA VAL A 129 12.15 -5.25 -28.43
C VAL A 129 11.16 -4.15 -28.80
N ALA A 130 11.63 -3.03 -29.35
CA ALA A 130 10.77 -1.92 -29.75
C ALA A 130 9.85 -2.24 -30.94
N ALA A 131 10.13 -3.28 -31.72
CA ALA A 131 9.31 -3.72 -32.86
C ALA A 131 8.28 -4.81 -32.48
N ASP A 132 8.49 -5.51 -31.37
CA ASP A 132 7.60 -6.55 -30.86
C ASP A 132 6.72 -6.04 -29.71
N ALA A 133 7.11 -4.99 -29.00
CA ALA A 133 6.37 -4.43 -27.88
C ALA A 133 5.19 -3.55 -28.29
N MET A 134 4.18 -3.50 -27.42
CA MET A 134 3.05 -2.58 -27.54
C MET A 134 3.41 -1.24 -26.89
N ARG A 135 3.12 -0.13 -27.57
CA ARG A 135 3.38 1.21 -27.01
C ARG A 135 2.19 1.65 -26.17
N LEU A 136 2.44 2.09 -24.94
CA LEU A 136 1.37 2.59 -24.06
C LEU A 136 0.58 3.74 -24.69
N ASN A 137 1.27 4.68 -25.34
CA ASN A 137 0.63 5.83 -25.98
C ASN A 137 -0.32 5.42 -27.11
N ASP A 138 -0.01 4.33 -27.83
CA ASP A 138 -0.88 3.85 -28.90
C ASP A 138 -2.19 3.28 -28.31
N LEU A 139 -2.12 2.65 -27.12
CA LEU A 139 -3.31 2.18 -26.40
C LEU A 139 -4.13 3.34 -25.81
N ILE A 140 -3.46 4.34 -25.24
CA ILE A 140 -4.11 5.56 -24.72
C ILE A 140 -4.80 6.31 -25.87
N ASP A 141 -4.17 6.40 -27.04
CA ASP A 141 -4.68 7.09 -28.22
C ASP A 141 -6.01 6.50 -28.73
N ILE A 142 -6.30 5.24 -28.44
CA ILE A 142 -7.59 4.61 -28.75
C ILE A 142 -8.75 5.27 -27.97
N VAL A 143 -8.51 5.66 -26.71
CA VAL A 143 -9.57 6.11 -25.79
C VAL A 143 -9.47 7.59 -25.40
N LYS A 144 -8.35 8.27 -25.65
CA LYS A 144 -8.10 9.64 -25.18
C LYS A 144 -9.12 10.68 -25.67
N ASN A 145 -9.71 10.43 -26.84
CA ASN A 145 -10.69 11.33 -27.47
C ASN A 145 -12.14 10.96 -27.11
N ASP A 146 -12.36 9.96 -26.26
CA ASP A 146 -13.69 9.61 -25.77
C ASP A 146 -14.20 10.78 -24.90
N PRO A 147 -15.29 11.47 -25.30
CA PRO A 147 -15.82 12.60 -24.54
C PRO A 147 -16.56 12.15 -23.27
N VAL A 148 -16.78 10.85 -23.10
CA VAL A 148 -17.56 10.27 -22.00
C VAL A 148 -16.64 9.50 -21.06
N GLY A 149 -16.70 9.84 -19.77
CA GLY A 149 -16.22 8.98 -18.69
C GLY A 149 -14.70 8.87 -18.54
N MET A 150 -14.28 8.54 -17.32
CA MET A 150 -12.87 8.45 -16.94
C MET A 150 -12.23 7.16 -17.46
N LYS A 151 -10.99 7.27 -17.95
CA LYS A 151 -10.17 6.14 -18.42
C LYS A 151 -8.93 6.03 -17.53
N VAL A 152 -8.79 4.92 -16.83
CA VAL A 152 -7.67 4.68 -15.91
C VAL A 152 -6.80 3.55 -16.46
N PHE A 153 -5.57 3.86 -16.82
CA PHE A 153 -4.55 2.88 -17.18
C PHE A 153 -3.69 2.58 -15.96
N ILE A 154 -3.65 1.34 -15.52
CA ILE A 154 -2.93 0.89 -14.33
C ILE A 154 -1.84 -0.08 -14.77
N LEU A 155 -0.59 0.31 -14.56
CA LEU A 155 0.59 -0.42 -15.00
C LEU A 155 1.33 -1.01 -13.80
N ASP A 156 1.04 -2.26 -13.50
CA ASP A 156 1.76 -3.09 -12.54
C ASP A 156 2.92 -3.84 -13.20
N ALA A 157 3.80 -3.06 -13.81
CA ALA A 157 4.85 -3.56 -14.67
C ALA A 157 6.24 -3.05 -14.26
N CYS A 158 7.26 -3.50 -14.99
CA CYS A 158 8.69 -3.26 -14.74
C CYS A 158 9.27 -4.05 -13.56
N ARG A 159 8.99 -5.34 -13.47
CA ARG A 159 9.43 -6.21 -12.35
C ARG A 159 10.86 -6.74 -12.47
N ASN A 160 11.40 -6.71 -13.69
CA ASN A 160 12.73 -7.16 -14.06
C ASN A 160 13.02 -6.57 -15.44
N ASN A 161 14.24 -6.05 -15.67
CA ASN A 161 14.61 -5.52 -16.98
C ASN A 161 15.74 -6.38 -17.59
N PRO A 162 15.39 -7.51 -18.23
CA PRO A 162 16.38 -8.45 -18.73
C PRO A 162 17.24 -7.90 -19.87
N VAL A 163 16.84 -6.76 -20.46
CA VAL A 163 17.47 -6.15 -21.65
C VAL A 163 18.02 -4.73 -21.43
N ALA A 164 18.02 -4.22 -20.20
CA ALA A 164 18.40 -2.83 -19.86
C ALA A 164 19.82 -2.39 -20.30
N LYS A 165 20.68 -3.31 -20.75
CA LYS A 165 22.08 -3.04 -21.10
C LYS A 165 22.28 -2.53 -22.53
N GLU A 166 21.25 -2.59 -23.39
CA GLU A 166 21.34 -2.12 -24.78
C GLU A 166 21.13 -0.61 -24.90
N LYS A 167 21.85 0.02 -25.85
CA LYS A 167 21.81 1.48 -26.04
C LYS A 167 20.40 1.95 -26.42
N GLY A 168 19.81 2.80 -25.59
CA GLY A 168 18.48 3.39 -25.80
C GLY A 168 17.35 2.75 -24.98
N LEU A 169 17.57 1.56 -24.41
CA LEU A 169 16.71 0.99 -23.38
C LEU A 169 17.10 1.56 -22.02
N GLN A 170 16.09 1.90 -21.21
CA GLN A 170 16.29 2.37 -19.84
C GLN A 170 15.50 1.49 -18.87
N GLN A 171 15.94 1.49 -17.60
CA GLN A 171 15.24 0.82 -16.52
C GLN A 171 13.93 1.55 -16.19
N GLY A 172 12.92 0.78 -15.78
CA GLY A 172 11.60 1.31 -15.43
C GLY A 172 10.80 1.86 -16.61
N LEU A 173 9.74 2.60 -16.26
CA LEU A 173 8.89 3.32 -17.20
C LEU A 173 9.32 4.79 -17.30
N ALA A 174 9.14 5.37 -18.48
CA ALA A 174 9.24 6.78 -18.73
C ALA A 174 8.13 7.53 -18.01
N TYR A 175 8.43 8.77 -17.63
CA TYR A 175 7.39 9.73 -17.34
C TYR A 175 6.53 9.94 -18.60
N THR A 176 5.23 9.69 -18.49
CA THR A 176 4.28 9.92 -19.58
C THR A 176 3.18 10.82 -19.04
N GLU A 177 3.07 12.04 -19.59
CA GLU A 177 1.88 12.86 -19.37
C GLU A 177 0.70 12.18 -20.06
N ALA A 178 -0.29 11.77 -19.28
CA ALA A 178 -1.63 11.65 -19.83
C ALA A 178 -2.00 13.07 -20.31
N GLY A 179 -2.13 13.27 -21.61
CA GLY A 179 -2.49 14.58 -22.17
C GLY A 179 -3.78 15.15 -21.55
N SER A 180 -4.16 16.38 -21.89
CA SER A 180 -5.39 17.00 -21.37
C SER A 180 -6.62 16.13 -21.65
N GLY A 181 -7.37 15.71 -20.61
CA GLY A 181 -8.59 14.91 -20.76
C GLY A 181 -8.93 14.05 -19.55
N GLN A 182 -9.94 13.17 -19.67
CA GLN A 182 -10.38 12.26 -18.60
C GLN A 182 -9.53 10.97 -18.50
N VAL A 183 -8.23 11.04 -18.82
CA VAL A 183 -7.31 9.90 -18.76
C VAL A 183 -6.38 10.05 -17.56
N LEU A 184 -6.26 8.98 -16.77
CA LEU A 184 -5.30 8.86 -15.68
C LEU A 184 -4.42 7.64 -15.95
N VAL A 185 -3.11 7.78 -15.77
CA VAL A 185 -2.18 6.66 -15.82
C VAL A 185 -1.59 6.48 -14.42
N ALA A 186 -1.77 5.29 -13.85
CA ALA A 186 -1.19 4.89 -12.59
C ALA A 186 -0.10 3.85 -12.84
N PHE A 187 1.02 4.02 -12.15
CA PHE A 187 2.19 3.18 -12.30
C PHE A 187 2.53 2.57 -10.94
N ALA A 188 2.92 1.29 -10.94
CA ALA A 188 3.28 0.59 -9.71
C ALA A 188 4.56 1.10 -9.06
N THR A 189 5.44 1.75 -9.82
CA THR A 189 6.66 2.37 -9.29
C THR A 189 7.01 3.62 -10.08
N SER A 190 7.86 4.47 -9.50
CA SER A 190 8.28 5.77 -10.05
C SER A 190 9.01 5.61 -11.39
N ALA A 191 8.99 6.65 -12.22
CA ALA A 191 9.71 6.63 -13.49
C ALA A 191 11.19 6.28 -13.29
N GLY A 192 11.72 5.37 -14.11
CA GLY A 192 13.09 4.87 -13.97
C GLY A 192 13.28 3.69 -13.00
N GLU A 193 12.30 3.39 -12.15
CA GLU A 193 12.40 2.36 -11.10
C GLU A 193 11.77 1.02 -11.51
N VAL A 194 12.07 -0.04 -10.75
CA VAL A 194 11.52 -1.38 -10.95
C VAL A 194 10.48 -1.68 -9.88
N ALA A 195 9.33 -2.19 -10.29
CA ALA A 195 8.26 -2.59 -9.39
C ALA A 195 8.68 -3.88 -8.67
N TYR A 196 8.45 -3.94 -7.37
CA TYR A 196 8.84 -5.10 -6.60
C TYR A 196 7.79 -6.21 -6.79
N ASP A 197 8.23 -7.38 -7.27
CA ASP A 197 7.32 -8.51 -7.54
C ASP A 197 6.68 -9.04 -6.23
N GLY A 198 7.37 -8.84 -5.09
CA GLY A 198 6.99 -9.43 -3.82
C GLY A 198 7.42 -10.90 -3.71
N THR A 199 7.44 -11.42 -2.49
CA THR A 199 7.55 -12.87 -2.25
C THR A 199 6.19 -13.51 -1.97
N GLY A 200 5.13 -12.71 -1.85
CA GLY A 200 3.76 -13.19 -1.62
C GLY A 200 3.08 -13.68 -2.89
N ILE A 201 1.86 -14.20 -2.74
CA ILE A 201 1.02 -14.67 -3.86
C ILE A 201 0.73 -13.56 -4.88
N ASN A 202 0.59 -12.34 -4.37
CA ASN A 202 0.35 -11.14 -5.17
C ASN A 202 1.44 -10.12 -4.87
N SER A 203 1.69 -9.22 -5.83
CA SER A 203 2.60 -8.11 -5.61
C SER A 203 2.05 -7.15 -4.53
N PRO A 204 2.94 -6.37 -3.86
CA PRO A 204 2.50 -5.34 -2.93
C PRO A 204 1.56 -4.32 -3.59
N TYR A 205 1.81 -4.00 -4.87
CA TYR A 205 1.00 -3.04 -5.61
C TYR A 205 -0.41 -3.55 -5.86
N SER A 206 -0.57 -4.76 -6.39
CA SER A 206 -1.89 -5.32 -6.68
C SER A 206 -2.70 -5.54 -5.41
N SER A 207 -2.03 -5.95 -4.31
CA SER A 207 -2.67 -6.11 -3.00
C SER A 207 -3.19 -4.78 -2.45
N ALA A 208 -2.34 -3.74 -2.45
CA ALA A 208 -2.71 -2.39 -2.01
C ALA A 208 -3.81 -1.80 -2.91
N LEU A 209 -3.72 -2.00 -4.23
CA LEU A 209 -4.72 -1.56 -5.20
C LEU A 209 -6.07 -2.22 -4.94
N ALA A 210 -6.11 -3.55 -4.80
CA ALA A 210 -7.35 -4.27 -4.52
C ALA A 210 -8.04 -3.76 -3.24
N ASN A 211 -7.26 -3.53 -2.17
CA ASN A 211 -7.77 -2.97 -0.92
C ASN A 211 -8.34 -1.56 -1.13
N ALA A 212 -7.60 -0.66 -1.80
CA ALA A 212 -8.01 0.72 -2.00
C ALA A 212 -9.26 0.86 -2.88
N LEU A 213 -9.38 0.04 -3.94
CA LEU A 213 -10.53 0.04 -4.86
C LEU A 213 -11.85 -0.30 -4.14
N LEU A 214 -11.79 -1.12 -3.09
CA LEU A 214 -12.96 -1.55 -2.32
C LEU A 214 -13.34 -0.56 -1.20
N MET A 215 -12.52 0.47 -0.94
CA MET A 215 -12.83 1.45 0.09
C MET A 215 -13.96 2.38 -0.40
N PRO A 216 -15.05 2.51 0.38
CA PRO A 216 -16.19 3.32 -0.02
C PRO A 216 -15.85 4.81 -0.04
N ASN A 217 -16.39 5.54 -1.02
CA ASN A 217 -16.34 6.99 -1.11
C ASN A 217 -14.93 7.61 -1.25
N LEU A 218 -13.88 6.80 -1.48
CA LEU A 218 -12.58 7.31 -1.88
C LEU A 218 -12.66 7.79 -3.33
N ASP A 219 -12.29 9.06 -3.56
CA ASP A 219 -12.11 9.52 -4.93
C ASP A 219 -10.88 8.88 -5.58
N VAL A 220 -10.78 8.96 -6.89
CA VAL A 220 -9.70 8.33 -7.66
C VAL A 220 -8.29 8.78 -7.20
N TYR A 221 -8.10 10.04 -6.83
CA TYR A 221 -6.82 10.54 -6.34
C TYR A 221 -6.51 10.00 -4.95
N ASP A 222 -7.52 10.01 -4.07
CA ASP A 222 -7.42 9.45 -2.73
C ASP A 222 -7.16 7.94 -2.76
N THR A 223 -7.74 7.24 -3.74
CA THR A 223 -7.53 5.81 -3.98
C THR A 223 -6.06 5.56 -4.26
N PHE A 224 -5.47 6.21 -5.27
CA PHE A 224 -4.06 5.98 -5.60
C PHE A 224 -3.08 6.55 -4.58
N ARG A 225 -3.45 7.58 -3.81
CA ARG A 225 -2.65 8.03 -2.66
C ARG A 225 -2.62 6.98 -1.56
N THR A 226 -3.75 6.30 -1.33
CA THR A 226 -3.82 5.16 -0.39
C THR A 226 -2.94 4.02 -0.88
N VAL A 227 -3.06 3.63 -2.16
CA VAL A 227 -2.18 2.61 -2.78
C VAL A 227 -0.71 2.97 -2.59
N ARG A 228 -0.32 4.22 -2.88
CA ARG A 228 1.06 4.69 -2.70
C ARG A 228 1.52 4.54 -1.26
N GLY A 229 0.71 4.96 -0.28
CA GLY A 229 1.03 4.83 1.14
C GLY A 229 1.25 3.38 1.56
N ASP A 230 0.35 2.50 1.15
CA ASP A 230 0.36 1.09 1.54
C ASP A 230 1.53 0.33 0.87
N VAL A 231 1.82 0.61 -0.42
CA VAL A 231 2.98 0.03 -1.12
C VAL A 231 4.29 0.55 -0.55
N ARG A 232 4.39 1.85 -0.24
CA ARG A 232 5.57 2.43 0.41
C ARG A 232 5.80 1.76 1.76
N GLN A 233 4.75 1.50 2.53
CA GLN A 233 4.86 0.77 3.79
C GLN A 233 5.31 -0.68 3.58
N ALA A 234 4.66 -1.40 2.67
CA ALA A 234 4.93 -2.81 2.36
C ALA A 234 6.37 -3.05 1.90
N THR A 235 6.91 -2.14 1.08
CA THR A 235 8.22 -2.27 0.45
C THR A 235 9.33 -1.51 1.18
N GLY A 236 9.03 -0.87 2.32
CA GLY A 236 9.98 0.03 2.99
C GLY A 236 10.42 1.21 2.11
N GLY A 237 9.53 1.62 1.20
CA GLY A 237 9.73 2.67 0.19
C GLY A 237 10.72 2.32 -0.90
N SER A 238 11.06 1.04 -1.09
CA SER A 238 11.74 0.56 -2.30
C SER A 238 10.86 0.65 -3.55
N GLN A 239 9.54 0.65 -3.38
CA GLN A 239 8.59 0.84 -4.45
C GLN A 239 7.66 1.99 -4.13
N ILE A 240 7.50 2.89 -5.08
CA ILE A 240 6.72 4.11 -4.91
C ILE A 240 5.80 4.30 -6.09
N PRO A 241 4.52 3.93 -5.92
CA PRO A 241 3.51 4.20 -6.92
C PRO A 241 3.34 5.69 -7.17
N TRP A 242 2.97 5.99 -8.40
CA TRP A 242 2.72 7.35 -8.82
C TRP A 242 1.67 7.36 -9.94
N ILE A 243 1.08 8.54 -10.16
CA ILE A 243 0.03 8.73 -11.16
C ILE A 243 0.34 9.97 -12.00
N THR A 244 -0.11 9.97 -13.25
CA THR A 244 -0.11 11.13 -14.14
C THR A 244 -1.49 11.36 -14.73
N GLY A 245 -1.77 12.63 -15.04
CA GLY A 245 -3.06 13.07 -15.56
C GLY A 245 -3.83 13.97 -14.60
N SER A 246 -4.61 14.88 -15.18
CA SER A 246 -5.48 15.81 -14.46
C SER A 246 -6.94 15.50 -14.80
N ILE A 247 -7.69 14.98 -13.85
CA ILE A 247 -9.11 14.70 -13.96
C ILE A 247 -9.86 15.82 -13.24
N GLU A 248 -10.79 16.46 -13.95
CA GLU A 248 -11.61 17.54 -13.43
C GLU A 248 -12.82 17.03 -12.63
N THR A 249 -13.31 15.83 -12.97
CA THR A 249 -14.51 15.22 -12.38
C THR A 249 -14.16 14.30 -11.22
N LYS A 250 -14.92 14.37 -10.13
CA LYS A 250 -14.79 13.46 -8.99
C LYS A 250 -15.40 12.10 -9.33
N PHE A 251 -14.57 11.06 -9.39
CA PHE A 251 -14.99 9.66 -9.57
C PHE A 251 -14.64 8.84 -8.33
N VAL A 252 -15.49 7.86 -8.00
CA VAL A 252 -15.27 6.90 -6.91
C VAL A 252 -15.45 5.47 -7.43
N PHE A 253 -14.55 4.57 -7.08
CA PHE A 253 -14.62 3.17 -7.49
C PHE A 253 -15.77 2.43 -6.80
N ARG A 254 -15.99 2.70 -5.51
CA ARG A 254 -17.11 2.16 -4.75
C ARG A 254 -17.93 3.31 -4.17
N GLN A 255 -19.15 3.49 -4.67
CA GLN A 255 -20.14 4.34 -4.01
C GLN A 255 -20.47 3.71 -2.65
N GLY A 256 -20.37 4.49 -1.59
CA GLY A 256 -20.66 3.99 -0.25
C GLY A 256 -22.11 4.22 0.13
N ASP A 257 -22.93 3.16 0.11
CA ASP A 257 -24.13 3.08 0.98
C ASP A 257 -23.74 2.67 2.42
N ALA A 258 -22.49 2.20 2.58
CA ALA A 258 -21.89 1.79 3.84
C ALA A 258 -21.83 2.93 4.86
N GLY A 259 -21.86 4.21 4.49
CA GLY A 259 -21.99 5.30 5.47
C GLY A 259 -23.29 5.22 6.26
N LYS A 260 -24.39 4.76 5.65
CA LYS A 260 -25.66 4.51 6.35
C LYS A 260 -25.65 3.20 7.10
N GLN A 261 -25.05 2.13 6.57
CA GLN A 261 -24.97 0.83 7.26
C GLN A 261 -23.94 0.79 8.39
N VAL A 262 -22.80 1.47 8.23
CA VAL A 262 -21.78 1.67 9.27
C VAL A 262 -22.30 2.66 10.31
N ALA A 263 -22.93 3.78 9.94
CA ALA A 263 -23.61 4.61 10.94
C ALA A 263 -24.76 3.87 11.63
N GLN A 264 -25.51 3.00 10.94
CA GLN A 264 -26.52 2.15 11.57
C GLN A 264 -25.92 1.03 12.42
N ALA A 265 -24.76 0.47 12.06
CA ALA A 265 -24.04 -0.54 12.86
C ALA A 265 -23.30 0.08 14.05
N GLU A 266 -22.78 1.31 13.90
CA GLU A 266 -22.20 2.11 14.98
C GLU A 266 -23.30 2.59 15.94
N ASN A 267 -24.43 3.10 15.44
CA ASN A 267 -25.59 3.44 16.26
C ASN A 267 -26.30 2.20 16.87
N ALA A 268 -26.21 1.03 16.22
CA ALA A 268 -26.73 -0.23 16.78
C ALA A 268 -25.78 -0.86 17.81
N ALA A 269 -24.46 -0.66 17.66
CA ALA A 269 -23.48 -1.04 18.68
C ALA A 269 -23.66 -0.21 19.97
N GLU A 270 -24.19 1.02 19.86
CA GLU A 270 -24.62 1.84 21.00
C GLU A 270 -25.97 1.41 21.61
N ALA A 271 -26.74 0.56 20.93
CA ALA A 271 -28.03 0.05 21.38
C ALA A 271 -27.92 -1.38 21.94
N ASP A 272 -27.52 -1.50 23.21
CA ASP A 272 -27.70 -2.64 24.15
C ASP A 272 -27.25 -4.07 23.72
N GLY A 273 -26.67 -4.25 22.52
CA GLY A 273 -26.32 -5.57 21.95
C GLY A 273 -24.85 -5.85 21.63
N GLY A 274 -23.98 -4.83 21.61
CA GLY A 274 -22.54 -4.95 21.29
C GLY A 274 -22.24 -5.29 19.81
N LEU A 275 -21.07 -4.87 19.31
CA LEU A 275 -20.62 -5.16 17.94
C LEU A 275 -20.31 -6.65 17.78
N THR A 276 -21.00 -7.36 16.89
CA THR A 276 -20.78 -8.81 16.70
C THR A 276 -19.94 -9.15 15.46
N ILE A 277 -19.34 -10.34 15.45
CA ILE A 277 -18.51 -10.82 14.33
C ILE A 277 -19.33 -10.94 13.05
N ASP A 278 -20.59 -11.41 13.14
CA ASP A 278 -21.47 -11.57 11.99
C ASP A 278 -21.88 -10.22 11.40
N GLU A 279 -22.11 -9.19 12.22
CA GLU A 279 -22.37 -7.82 11.73
C GLU A 279 -21.17 -7.24 10.98
N VAL A 280 -19.99 -7.37 11.57
CA VAL A 280 -18.76 -6.91 10.93
C VAL A 280 -18.58 -7.65 9.62
N LEU A 281 -18.53 -8.99 9.63
CA LEU A 281 -18.33 -9.78 8.41
C LEU A 281 -19.39 -9.47 7.35
N TRP A 282 -20.66 -9.40 7.74
CA TRP A 282 -21.76 -9.08 6.82
C TRP A 282 -21.55 -7.74 6.12
N SER A 283 -21.11 -6.70 6.84
CA SER A 283 -20.82 -5.39 6.23
C SER A 283 -19.76 -5.42 5.12
N PHE A 284 -18.90 -6.46 5.09
CA PHE A 284 -17.92 -6.67 4.04
C PHE A 284 -18.40 -7.61 2.93
N ILE A 285 -19.22 -8.62 3.25
CA ILE A 285 -19.62 -9.64 2.29
C ILE A 285 -21.04 -9.48 1.74
N SER A 286 -21.85 -8.55 2.24
CA SER A 286 -23.25 -8.34 1.82
C SER A 286 -23.39 -8.12 0.31
N ASP A 287 -22.39 -7.49 -0.29
CA ASP A 287 -22.33 -7.19 -1.72
C ASP A 287 -21.49 -8.20 -2.51
N SER A 288 -20.99 -9.26 -1.85
CA SER A 288 -20.18 -10.28 -2.48
C SER A 288 -20.92 -10.93 -3.65
N GLN A 289 -20.18 -11.23 -4.70
CA GLN A 289 -20.68 -11.98 -5.85
C GLN A 289 -20.36 -13.47 -5.74
N ASN A 290 -19.65 -13.90 -4.68
CA ASN A 290 -19.33 -15.29 -4.45
C ASN A 290 -20.43 -15.96 -3.60
N PRO A 291 -21.22 -16.91 -4.14
CA PRO A 291 -22.22 -17.62 -3.36
C PRO A 291 -21.62 -18.36 -2.14
N GLU A 292 -20.37 -18.81 -2.22
CA GLU A 292 -19.68 -19.50 -1.12
C GLU A 292 -19.50 -18.61 0.13
N ASP A 293 -19.39 -17.28 -0.04
CA ASP A 293 -19.31 -16.35 1.09
C ASP A 293 -20.59 -16.43 1.93
N PHE A 294 -21.75 -16.46 1.25
CA PHE A 294 -23.05 -16.55 1.89
C PHE A 294 -23.34 -17.97 2.42
N GLU A 295 -22.96 -19.01 1.70
CA GLU A 295 -23.07 -20.40 2.18
C GLU A 295 -22.30 -20.60 3.49
N ARG A 296 -21.04 -20.14 3.53
CA ARG A 296 -20.22 -20.22 4.73
C ARG A 296 -20.74 -19.33 5.85
N PHE A 297 -21.25 -18.14 5.52
CA PHE A 297 -21.88 -17.25 6.50
C PHE A 297 -23.08 -17.92 7.19
N VAL A 298 -24.03 -18.48 6.43
CA VAL A 298 -25.20 -19.17 6.99
C VAL A 298 -24.78 -20.37 7.84
N LYS A 299 -23.76 -21.11 7.41
CA LYS A 299 -23.24 -22.26 8.15
C LYS A 299 -22.65 -21.87 9.50
N VAL A 300 -21.92 -20.76 9.57
CA VAL A 300 -21.22 -20.32 10.78
C VAL A 300 -22.13 -19.47 11.68
N PHE A 301 -23.04 -18.68 11.10
CA PHE A 301 -23.93 -17.76 11.81
C PHE A 301 -25.41 -18.04 11.49
N PRO A 302 -25.93 -19.25 11.81
CA PRO A 302 -27.31 -19.62 11.46
C PRO A 302 -28.37 -18.76 12.17
N ASN A 303 -28.00 -18.16 13.30
CA ASN A 303 -28.90 -17.30 14.10
C ASN A 303 -28.71 -15.79 13.82
N SER A 304 -27.85 -15.42 12.87
CA SER A 304 -27.66 -14.02 12.50
C SER A 304 -28.94 -13.45 11.89
N ARG A 305 -29.22 -12.17 12.14
CA ARG A 305 -30.31 -11.45 11.44
C ARG A 305 -30.16 -11.45 9.92
N TYR A 306 -28.94 -11.65 9.43
CA TYR A 306 -28.63 -11.71 8.01
C TYR A 306 -28.72 -13.12 7.41
N ALA A 307 -28.97 -14.17 8.22
CA ALA A 307 -28.96 -15.55 7.76
C ALA A 307 -30.01 -15.83 6.66
N ALA A 308 -31.18 -15.18 6.73
CA ALA A 308 -32.23 -15.30 5.71
C ALA A 308 -31.79 -14.69 4.37
N GLU A 309 -31.26 -13.47 4.40
CA GLU A 309 -30.73 -12.79 3.19
C GLU A 309 -29.54 -13.55 2.61
N ALA A 310 -28.61 -14.01 3.46
CA ALA A 310 -27.49 -14.84 3.05
C ALA A 310 -27.95 -16.16 2.40
N THR A 311 -28.99 -16.80 2.94
CA THR A 311 -29.57 -18.02 2.34
C THR A 311 -30.19 -17.75 0.98
N GLU A 312 -30.80 -16.58 0.78
CA GLU A 312 -31.31 -16.19 -0.52
C GLU A 312 -30.16 -15.96 -1.51
N LYS A 313 -29.13 -15.19 -1.10
CA LYS A 313 -27.94 -14.89 -1.91
C LYS A 313 -27.10 -16.12 -2.23
N SER A 314 -27.06 -17.13 -1.38
CA SER A 314 -26.38 -18.40 -1.67
C SER A 314 -27.12 -19.27 -2.70
N ARG A 315 -28.46 -19.19 -2.73
CA ARG A 315 -29.29 -19.90 -3.72
C ARG A 315 -29.18 -19.32 -5.12
N PHE A 316 -28.87 -18.03 -5.21
CA PHE A 316 -28.40 -17.45 -6.46
C PHE A 316 -27.02 -18.05 -6.76
N LYS A 317 -27.03 -19.23 -7.37
CA LYS A 317 -25.96 -19.62 -8.27
C LYS A 317 -25.95 -18.53 -9.33
N VAL A 318 -25.09 -17.53 -9.14
CA VAL A 318 -24.59 -16.70 -10.24
C VAL A 318 -24.37 -17.71 -11.35
N ALA A 319 -25.11 -17.58 -12.47
CA ALA A 319 -24.88 -18.42 -13.66
C ALA A 319 -23.37 -18.41 -13.81
N ALA A 320 -22.75 -19.57 -13.57
CA ALA A 320 -21.43 -19.57 -12.94
C ALA A 320 -20.53 -18.54 -13.61
N LEU A 321 -19.65 -17.92 -12.83
CA LEU A 321 -18.53 -17.14 -13.35
C LEU A 321 -17.65 -17.95 -14.37
N THR A 322 -18.08 -19.16 -14.76
CA THR A 322 -17.75 -20.00 -15.91
C THR A 322 -17.93 -19.36 -17.29
N LYS A 323 -18.77 -18.34 -17.49
CA LYS A 323 -18.90 -17.66 -18.79
C LYS A 323 -18.39 -16.22 -18.74
N ARG A 324 -17.08 -16.07 -18.58
CA ARG A 324 -16.37 -14.84 -18.94
C ARG A 324 -15.27 -15.17 -19.93
N GLY A 325 -15.01 -14.25 -20.85
CA GLY A 325 -14.03 -14.45 -21.90
C GLY A 325 -12.62 -14.46 -21.32
N LEU A 326 -12.10 -15.65 -21.05
CA LEU A 326 -10.69 -15.83 -20.78
C LEU A 326 -9.98 -15.96 -22.12
N TYR A 327 -9.11 -15.02 -22.43
CA TYR A 327 -8.25 -15.13 -23.61
C TYR A 327 -6.95 -15.81 -23.19
N VAL A 328 -6.76 -17.05 -23.66
CA VAL A 328 -5.51 -17.81 -23.50
C VAL A 328 -4.88 -17.95 -24.88
N ASN A 329 -3.65 -17.44 -25.04
CA ASN A 329 -2.94 -17.47 -26.33
C ASN A 329 -3.71 -16.81 -27.50
N GLY A 330 -4.47 -15.73 -27.23
CA GLY A 330 -5.22 -15.00 -28.26
C GLY A 330 -6.55 -15.63 -28.70
N ASN A 331 -6.94 -16.78 -28.14
CA ASN A 331 -8.24 -17.40 -28.41
C ASN A 331 -9.19 -17.21 -27.23
N LEU A 332 -10.46 -16.87 -27.51
CA LEU A 332 -11.52 -16.83 -26.51
C LEU A 332 -11.83 -18.26 -26.03
N VAL A 333 -11.41 -18.58 -24.81
CA VAL A 333 -11.73 -19.84 -24.14
C VAL A 333 -12.73 -19.52 -23.03
N SER A 334 -13.97 -20.03 -23.13
CA SER A 334 -14.91 -19.94 -22.01
C SER A 334 -14.44 -20.89 -20.91
N SER A 335 -13.83 -20.38 -19.85
CA SER A 335 -13.49 -21.17 -18.67
C SER A 335 -13.83 -20.40 -17.40
N SER A 336 -14.13 -21.11 -16.31
CA SER A 336 -14.38 -20.50 -15.01
C SER A 336 -13.12 -19.93 -14.40
N ILE A 337 -13.23 -18.69 -13.92
CA ILE A 337 -12.24 -18.08 -13.03
C ILE A 337 -12.18 -18.81 -11.66
N ALA A 338 -13.15 -19.68 -11.38
CA ALA A 338 -13.24 -20.46 -10.15
C ALA A 338 -12.62 -21.86 -10.26
N ALA A 339 -11.89 -22.20 -9.19
CA ALA A 339 -11.42 -23.51 -8.72
C ALA A 339 -9.97 -23.93 -9.04
N THR A 340 -9.04 -23.44 -8.22
CA THR A 340 -8.04 -24.28 -7.51
C THR A 340 -7.76 -23.62 -6.16
N ALA A 341 -7.62 -24.31 -5.02
CA ALA A 341 -8.36 -25.38 -4.35
C ALA A 341 -8.22 -25.04 -2.84
N PRO A 342 -9.15 -25.40 -1.95
CA PRO A 342 -8.92 -25.31 -0.51
C PRO A 342 -7.77 -26.24 -0.15
N VAL A 343 -6.80 -25.74 0.61
CA VAL A 343 -5.69 -26.52 1.16
C VAL A 343 -6.29 -27.62 2.03
N GLY A 344 -6.36 -28.83 1.48
CA GLY A 344 -6.58 -30.05 2.27
C GLY A 344 -5.38 -30.26 3.19
N ALA A 345 -5.65 -30.79 4.39
CA ALA A 345 -4.73 -30.88 5.52
C ALA A 345 -3.50 -31.81 5.35
N SER A 346 -2.96 -31.95 4.14
CA SER A 346 -1.83 -32.83 3.84
C SER A 346 -0.84 -32.16 2.90
N ASP A 347 -0.20 -31.06 3.30
CA ASP A 347 1.10 -30.66 2.74
C ASP A 347 1.76 -29.62 3.64
N LYS A 348 2.50 -30.12 4.63
CA LYS A 348 3.26 -29.28 5.57
C LYS A 348 4.25 -28.36 4.82
N ALA A 349 4.84 -28.86 3.73
CA ALA A 349 5.74 -28.11 2.86
C ALA A 349 5.03 -26.96 2.10
N LEU A 350 3.82 -27.20 1.57
CA LEU A 350 3.03 -26.14 0.91
C LEU A 350 2.53 -25.10 1.92
N SER A 351 2.20 -25.51 3.15
CA SER A 351 1.83 -24.57 4.21
C SER A 351 3.01 -23.72 4.68
N GLU A 352 4.21 -24.30 4.80
CA GLU A 352 5.42 -23.56 5.16
C GLU A 352 5.83 -22.59 4.04
N GLU A 353 5.80 -23.03 2.77
CA GLU A 353 6.07 -22.16 1.62
C GLU A 353 5.05 -21.01 1.51
N PHE A 354 3.76 -21.29 1.67
CA PHE A 354 2.71 -20.26 1.72
C PHE A 354 2.93 -19.26 2.86
N VAL A 355 3.29 -19.75 4.06
CA VAL A 355 3.61 -18.90 5.22
C VAL A 355 4.77 -17.95 4.90
N PHE A 356 5.86 -18.46 4.34
CA PHE A 356 7.03 -17.64 3.98
C PHE A 356 6.72 -16.67 2.85
N GLN A 357 5.92 -17.08 1.87
CA GLN A 357 5.47 -16.21 0.78
C GLN A 357 4.66 -15.04 1.34
N GLN A 358 3.63 -15.30 2.17
CA GLN A 358 2.79 -14.26 2.77
C GLN A 358 3.57 -13.31 3.70
N ALA A 359 4.62 -13.80 4.36
CA ALA A 359 5.36 -13.01 5.34
C ALA A 359 6.18 -11.86 4.71
N GLY A 360 6.58 -11.97 3.44
CA GLY A 360 7.43 -10.99 2.78
C GLY A 360 8.92 -11.10 3.19
N GLU A 361 9.85 -10.61 2.35
CA GLU A 361 11.30 -10.60 2.66
C GLU A 361 11.65 -9.96 4.01
N ARG A 362 10.85 -8.97 4.44
CA ARG A 362 11.09 -8.24 5.70
C ARG A 362 10.82 -9.08 6.94
N ALA A 363 9.80 -9.93 6.93
CA ALA A 363 9.51 -10.82 8.05
C ALA A 363 10.62 -11.85 8.28
N VAL A 364 11.35 -12.23 7.22
CA VAL A 364 12.51 -13.14 7.29
C VAL A 364 13.71 -12.45 7.95
N SER A 365 13.80 -11.11 7.87
CA SER A 365 14.93 -10.35 8.41
C SER A 365 14.82 -9.98 9.89
N GLU A 366 13.62 -10.00 10.47
CA GLU A 366 13.43 -9.85 11.92
C GLU A 366 13.51 -11.19 12.68
N THR A 367 13.84 -12.28 11.98
CA THR A 367 13.79 -13.64 12.53
C THR A 367 15.15 -14.31 12.64
N PHE A 368 15.77 -14.13 13.80
CA PHE A 368 16.36 -15.25 14.53
C PHE A 368 15.77 -15.33 15.94
N ARG A 369 14.44 -15.43 16.03
CA ARG A 369 13.80 -16.07 17.18
C ARG A 369 13.39 -17.47 16.75
N ILE A 370 13.91 -18.47 17.46
CA ILE A 370 13.43 -19.85 17.37
C ILE A 370 11.95 -19.80 17.74
N TRP A 371 11.09 -20.06 16.76
CA TRP A 371 9.65 -20.17 16.97
C TRP A 371 9.40 -21.26 18.00
N PRO A 372 8.67 -20.99 19.09
CA PRO A 372 8.36 -22.03 20.02
C PRO A 372 7.42 -23.00 19.30
N SER A 373 7.88 -24.23 19.09
CA SER A 373 7.10 -25.30 18.46
C SER A 373 5.83 -25.64 19.24
N ASN A 374 5.77 -25.21 20.51
CA ASN A 374 4.58 -25.12 21.33
C ASN A 374 4.49 -23.70 21.91
N LEU A 375 3.41 -22.97 21.60
CA LEU A 375 3.10 -21.69 22.24
C LEU A 375 3.16 -21.85 23.78
N PRO A 376 3.61 -20.83 24.55
CA PRO A 376 3.60 -20.90 26.01
C PRO A 376 2.25 -21.39 26.54
N ASP A 377 2.28 -22.34 27.47
CA ASP A 377 1.14 -23.18 27.87
C ASP A 377 0.02 -22.40 28.60
N THR A 378 -1.09 -22.19 27.88
CA THR A 378 -2.46 -22.74 28.12
C THR A 378 -3.24 -22.48 29.43
N GLN A 379 -3.52 -21.22 29.78
CA GLN A 379 -4.69 -20.91 30.65
C GLN A 379 -5.65 -19.84 30.11
N ARG A 380 -5.38 -19.23 28.94
CA ARG A 380 -6.16 -18.09 28.40
C ARG A 380 -6.70 -18.26 26.96
N GLY A 381 -7.12 -19.46 26.59
CA GLY A 381 -7.81 -19.68 25.31
C GLY A 381 -6.92 -19.65 24.04
N MET A 382 -5.59 -19.64 24.14
CA MET A 382 -4.66 -19.71 22.98
C MET A 382 -4.57 -21.13 22.36
N ARG A 383 -5.68 -21.90 22.35
CA ARG A 383 -5.72 -23.36 22.10
C ARG A 383 -5.65 -23.77 20.64
N THR A 384 -5.83 -22.86 19.68
CA THR A 384 -5.92 -23.21 18.25
C THR A 384 -4.55 -23.38 17.60
N MET A 385 -4.42 -24.43 16.78
CA MET A 385 -3.34 -24.59 15.77
C MET A 385 -3.24 -23.33 14.88
N VAL A 386 -2.18 -23.23 14.06
CA VAL A 386 -2.08 -22.21 13.01
C VAL A 386 -3.36 -22.22 12.18
N THR A 387 -4.07 -21.08 12.15
CA THR A 387 -5.32 -20.86 11.42
C THR A 387 -5.05 -20.07 10.14
N ASP A 388 -5.99 -20.04 9.20
CA ASP A 388 -5.92 -19.14 8.04
C ASP A 388 -5.76 -17.67 8.48
N CYS A 389 -6.37 -17.26 9.59
CA CYS A 389 -6.22 -15.90 10.13
C CYS A 389 -4.76 -15.59 10.51
N ASP A 390 -4.04 -16.55 11.08
CA ASP A 390 -2.61 -16.37 11.35
C ASP A 390 -1.83 -16.13 10.05
N LEU A 391 -2.15 -16.88 9.00
CA LEU A 391 -1.44 -16.80 7.72
C LEU A 391 -1.67 -15.47 7.00
N TYR A 392 -2.89 -14.92 7.08
CA TYR A 392 -3.24 -13.67 6.40
C TYR A 392 -3.05 -12.42 7.26
N ALA A 393 -3.03 -12.55 8.60
CA ALA A 393 -3.18 -11.42 9.50
C ALA A 393 -2.33 -11.45 10.78
N ALA A 394 -1.42 -12.40 10.99
CA ALA A 394 -0.47 -12.31 12.10
C ALA A 394 0.43 -11.06 11.96
N ASP A 395 0.65 -10.35 13.06
CA ASP A 395 1.56 -9.20 13.11
C ASP A 395 3.01 -9.69 13.31
N PRO A 396 3.97 -9.28 12.46
CA PRO A 396 5.38 -9.62 12.63
C PRO A 396 5.96 -9.19 13.99
N ASN A 397 5.41 -8.15 14.60
CA ASN A 397 5.85 -7.60 15.89
C ASN A 397 5.14 -8.21 17.09
N ASP A 398 4.15 -9.09 16.89
CA ASP A 398 3.44 -9.73 17.99
C ASP A 398 4.36 -10.78 18.65
N PRO A 399 4.73 -10.62 19.95
CA PRO A 399 5.56 -11.59 20.65
C PRO A 399 4.86 -12.94 20.87
N GLN A 400 3.54 -13.01 20.67
CA GLN A 400 2.69 -14.19 20.85
C GLN A 400 2.23 -14.81 19.51
N ARG A 401 2.78 -14.35 18.37
CA ARG A 401 2.43 -14.87 17.04
C ARG A 401 2.81 -16.34 16.83
N ALA A 402 1.98 -17.06 16.07
CA ALA A 402 2.21 -18.46 15.72
C ALA A 402 2.98 -18.67 14.40
N VAL A 403 3.06 -17.63 13.56
CA VAL A 403 3.73 -17.63 12.26
C VAL A 403 4.53 -16.33 12.09
N PRO A 404 5.46 -16.22 11.11
CA PRO A 404 6.28 -15.03 10.88
C PRO A 404 5.51 -13.70 10.87
N GLY A 405 4.28 -13.70 10.35
CA GLY A 405 3.41 -12.54 10.27
C GLY A 405 3.53 -11.83 8.93
N VAL A 406 2.47 -11.13 8.53
CA VAL A 406 2.35 -10.39 7.27
C VAL A 406 2.49 -8.91 7.58
N THR A 407 3.36 -8.16 6.91
CA THR A 407 3.45 -6.70 7.15
C THR A 407 2.16 -5.98 6.75
N ASN A 408 1.80 -4.87 7.41
CA ASN A 408 0.49 -4.22 7.21
C ASN A 408 0.14 -3.94 5.73
N GLY A 409 1.10 -3.44 4.94
CA GLY A 409 0.86 -3.15 3.52
C GLY A 409 0.75 -4.37 2.60
N LEU A 410 1.05 -5.58 3.09
CA LEU A 410 0.89 -6.84 2.36
C LEU A 410 -0.40 -7.59 2.74
N VAL A 411 -1.14 -7.14 3.76
CA VAL A 411 -2.38 -7.80 4.16
C VAL A 411 -3.44 -7.56 3.09
N ASN A 412 -3.90 -8.64 2.45
CA ASN A 412 -5.14 -8.63 1.67
C ASN A 412 -6.31 -8.57 2.66
N VAL A 413 -6.87 -7.39 2.85
CA VAL A 413 -7.90 -7.12 3.86
C VAL A 413 -9.11 -8.03 3.65
N ARG A 414 -9.47 -8.28 2.41
CA ARG A 414 -10.64 -9.08 2.05
C ARG A 414 -10.50 -10.54 2.49
N ASP A 415 -9.40 -11.18 2.15
CA ASP A 415 -9.17 -12.59 2.50
C ASP A 415 -8.86 -12.74 3.99
N ALA A 416 -8.09 -11.80 4.54
CA ALA A 416 -7.82 -11.73 5.98
C ALA A 416 -9.11 -11.56 6.80
N LEU A 417 -10.04 -10.71 6.37
CA LEU A 417 -11.28 -10.47 7.10
C LEU A 417 -12.18 -11.70 7.11
N ARG A 418 -12.29 -12.41 5.98
CA ARG A 418 -12.99 -13.70 5.94
C ARG A 418 -12.32 -14.73 6.85
N ALA A 419 -11.02 -14.92 6.67
CA ALA A 419 -10.25 -15.90 7.41
C ALA A 419 -10.36 -15.66 8.93
N CYS A 420 -10.16 -14.42 9.35
CA CYS A 420 -10.21 -14.02 10.75
C CYS A 420 -11.62 -14.03 11.33
N ALA A 421 -12.64 -13.55 10.61
CA ALA A 421 -14.02 -13.62 11.10
C ALA A 421 -14.48 -15.06 11.32
N PHE A 422 -14.22 -15.97 10.37
CA PHE A 422 -14.61 -17.37 10.52
C PHE A 422 -13.78 -18.12 11.56
N ALA A 423 -12.47 -17.86 11.65
CA ALA A 423 -11.62 -18.43 12.69
C ALA A 423 -12.08 -17.96 14.08
N LEU A 424 -12.33 -16.65 14.24
CA LEU A 424 -12.78 -16.08 15.49
C LEU A 424 -14.19 -16.57 15.86
N ALA A 425 -15.10 -16.75 14.91
CA ALA A 425 -16.42 -17.31 15.20
C ALA A 425 -16.37 -18.75 15.75
N ALA A 426 -15.35 -19.53 15.36
CA ALA A 426 -15.14 -20.88 15.89
C ALA A 426 -14.53 -20.86 17.31
N ASP A 427 -13.88 -19.78 17.72
CA ASP A 427 -13.21 -19.62 19.01
C ASP A 427 -13.27 -18.16 19.49
N ILE A 428 -14.49 -17.70 19.81
CA ILE A 428 -14.81 -16.27 20.04
C ILE A 428 -14.02 -15.60 21.16
N ASN A 429 -13.58 -16.40 22.14
CA ASN A 429 -12.83 -15.93 23.29
C ASN A 429 -11.32 -15.96 23.05
N ASN A 430 -10.83 -16.32 21.86
CA ASN A 430 -9.41 -16.40 21.58
C ASN A 430 -8.80 -15.00 21.44
N PRO A 431 -7.95 -14.56 22.38
CA PRO A 431 -7.42 -13.19 22.37
C PRO A 431 -6.50 -12.91 21.19
N ARG A 432 -5.81 -13.93 20.65
CA ARG A 432 -4.98 -13.81 19.45
C ARG A 432 -5.85 -13.56 18.22
N LEU A 433 -6.93 -14.31 18.04
CA LEU A 433 -7.84 -14.12 16.90
C LEU A 433 -8.60 -12.80 17.01
N GLN A 434 -8.98 -12.36 18.21
CA GLN A 434 -9.54 -11.02 18.45
C GLN A 434 -8.54 -9.93 18.04
N PHE A 435 -7.27 -10.05 18.45
CA PHE A 435 -6.21 -9.12 18.05
C PHE A 435 -6.00 -9.10 16.52
N GLN A 436 -5.87 -10.27 15.88
CA GLN A 436 -5.67 -10.35 14.44
C GLN A 436 -6.86 -9.78 13.66
N PHE A 437 -8.09 -10.05 14.10
CA PHE A 437 -9.29 -9.46 13.50
C PHE A 437 -9.32 -7.94 13.68
N GLY A 438 -9.01 -7.43 14.89
CA GLY A 438 -8.85 -6.00 15.15
C GLY A 438 -7.79 -5.36 14.25
N ARG A 439 -6.67 -6.05 14.01
CA ARG A 439 -5.61 -5.61 13.08
C ARG A 439 -6.09 -5.51 11.63
N VAL A 440 -6.85 -6.49 11.13
CA VAL A 440 -7.41 -6.39 9.78
C VAL A 440 -8.36 -5.20 9.67
N LEU A 441 -9.15 -4.94 10.72
CA LEU A 441 -10.06 -3.79 10.78
C LEU A 441 -9.29 -2.46 10.87
N GLU A 442 -8.17 -2.40 11.58
CA GLU A 442 -7.29 -1.23 11.63
C GLU A 442 -6.75 -0.90 10.24
N ILE A 443 -6.24 -1.91 9.52
CA ILE A 443 -5.75 -1.78 8.14
C ILE A 443 -6.89 -1.37 7.19
N ALA A 444 -8.09 -1.90 7.41
CA ALA A 444 -9.32 -1.50 6.71
C ALA A 444 -9.86 -0.11 7.13
N ARG A 445 -9.16 0.59 8.02
CA ARG A 445 -9.53 1.91 8.58
C ARG A 445 -10.89 1.94 9.27
N ARG A 446 -11.33 0.80 9.81
CA ARG A 446 -12.49 0.70 10.70
C ARG A 446 -12.03 0.82 12.15
N TYR A 447 -11.49 1.99 12.49
CA TYR A 447 -10.77 2.19 13.75
C TYR A 447 -11.63 1.93 14.99
N ASN A 448 -12.90 2.33 15.00
CA ASN A 448 -13.83 2.04 16.10
C ASN A 448 -14.01 0.52 16.31
N TRP A 449 -14.18 -0.23 15.23
CA TRP A 449 -14.33 -1.68 15.29
C TRP A 449 -13.00 -2.36 15.67
N ALA A 450 -11.89 -1.89 15.11
CA ALA A 450 -10.56 -2.38 15.46
C ALA A 450 -10.30 -2.25 16.96
N GLU A 451 -10.60 -1.08 17.52
CA GLU A 451 -10.44 -0.80 18.94
C GLU A 451 -11.34 -1.69 19.80
N HIS A 452 -12.59 -1.93 19.42
CA HIS A 452 -13.45 -2.88 20.11
C HIS A 452 -12.80 -4.27 20.26
N PHE A 453 -12.29 -4.85 19.17
CA PHE A 453 -11.64 -6.16 19.23
C PHE A 453 -10.29 -6.12 19.96
N TYR A 454 -9.56 -5.01 19.88
CA TYR A 454 -8.37 -4.83 20.71
C TYR A 454 -8.68 -4.72 22.19
N GLU A 455 -9.80 -4.10 22.59
CA GLU A 455 -10.25 -4.05 23.98
C GLU A 455 -10.61 -5.45 24.49
N LEU A 456 -11.32 -6.26 23.69
CA LEU A 456 -11.59 -7.66 24.03
C LEU A 456 -10.29 -8.44 24.26
N ALA A 457 -9.34 -8.35 23.34
CA ALA A 457 -8.04 -9.03 23.47
C ALA A 457 -7.22 -8.48 24.65
N GLY A 458 -7.20 -7.17 24.84
CA GLY A 458 -6.47 -6.47 25.90
C GLY A 458 -7.01 -6.75 27.30
N ASN A 459 -8.33 -6.91 27.45
CA ASN A 459 -8.98 -7.33 28.71
C ASN A 459 -8.58 -8.76 29.10
N GLN A 460 -8.26 -9.60 28.12
CA GLN A 460 -7.66 -10.92 28.30
C GLN A 460 -6.13 -10.88 28.44
N GLN A 461 -5.56 -9.68 28.62
CA GLN A 461 -4.13 -9.42 28.76
C GLN A 461 -3.30 -9.82 27.52
N TYR A 462 -3.85 -9.65 26.31
CA TYR A 462 -3.09 -9.75 25.07
C TYR A 462 -2.28 -8.48 24.84
N SER A 463 -0.97 -8.54 25.08
CA SER A 463 -0.15 -7.34 25.18
C SER A 463 -0.03 -6.57 23.86
N ALA A 464 -0.05 -7.26 22.71
CA ALA A 464 0.03 -6.62 21.39
C ALA A 464 -1.21 -5.75 21.08
N ALA A 465 -2.40 -6.13 21.58
CA ALA A 465 -3.61 -5.35 21.41
C ALA A 465 -3.52 -3.99 22.14
N LEU A 466 -2.99 -4.00 23.37
CA LEU A 466 -2.74 -2.79 24.14
C LEU A 466 -1.72 -1.87 23.45
N ILE A 467 -0.70 -2.45 22.81
CA ILE A 467 0.28 -1.70 22.03
C ILE A 467 -0.35 -1.00 20.82
N ASN A 468 -1.19 -1.72 20.07
CA ASN A 468 -1.84 -1.13 18.89
C ASN A 468 -2.85 -0.06 19.29
N MET A 469 -3.64 -0.27 20.36
CA MET A 469 -4.49 0.80 20.91
C MET A 469 -3.67 2.02 21.36
N GLY A 470 -2.53 1.80 22.03
CA GLY A 470 -1.65 2.88 22.47
C GLY A 470 -1.06 3.64 21.27
N TYR A 471 -0.67 2.92 20.22
CA TYR A 471 -0.26 3.51 18.95
C TYR A 471 -1.36 4.35 18.32
N MET A 472 -2.59 3.81 18.20
CA MET A 472 -3.74 4.51 17.66
C MET A 472 -4.03 5.81 18.42
N ALA A 473 -3.99 5.79 19.76
CA ALA A 473 -4.15 6.98 20.59
C ALA A 473 -3.02 8.00 20.37
N ARG A 474 -1.76 7.54 20.26
CA ARG A 474 -0.59 8.41 20.07
C ARG A 474 -0.62 9.15 18.73
N VAL A 475 -1.18 8.55 17.68
CA VAL A 475 -1.20 9.13 16.32
C VAL A 475 -2.56 9.69 15.90
N GLY A 476 -3.60 9.50 16.71
CA GLY A 476 -4.96 9.97 16.40
C GLY A 476 -5.66 9.14 15.32
N MET A 477 -5.53 7.82 15.34
CA MET A 477 -6.26 6.93 14.42
C MET A 477 -7.66 6.62 14.97
N GLY A 478 -8.69 7.15 14.30
CA GLY A 478 -10.09 6.98 14.73
C GLY A 478 -10.54 7.89 15.88
N ARG A 479 -9.63 8.73 16.39
CA ARG A 479 -9.82 9.63 17.52
C ARG A 479 -8.83 10.78 17.48
N GLU A 480 -9.00 11.79 18.32
CA GLU A 480 -7.97 12.80 18.54
C GLU A 480 -6.73 12.20 19.20
N ILE A 481 -5.58 12.85 19.03
CA ILE A 481 -4.32 12.43 19.65
C ILE A 481 -4.45 12.50 21.18
N ASP A 482 -4.16 11.39 21.85
CA ASP A 482 -4.17 11.27 23.31
C ASP A 482 -2.91 10.54 23.79
N TYR A 483 -1.89 11.33 24.13
CA TYR A 483 -0.63 10.79 24.64
C TYR A 483 -0.76 10.18 26.04
N GLY A 484 -1.71 10.64 26.86
CA GLY A 484 -1.91 10.12 28.22
C GLY A 484 -2.46 8.69 28.17
N ARG A 485 -3.53 8.49 27.39
CA ARG A 485 -4.08 7.14 27.14
C ARG A 485 -3.05 6.23 26.50
N ALA A 486 -2.26 6.73 25.54
CA ALA A 486 -1.18 5.94 24.93
C ALA A 486 -0.17 5.45 25.97
N PHE A 487 0.30 6.35 26.85
CA PHE A 487 1.25 6.03 27.91
C PHE A 487 0.68 4.97 28.87
N ASP A 488 -0.56 5.14 29.33
CA ASP A 488 -1.23 4.18 30.23
C ASP A 488 -1.34 2.78 29.61
N LEU A 489 -1.69 2.70 28.33
CA LEU A 489 -1.75 1.44 27.58
C LEU A 489 -0.37 0.79 27.46
N TYR A 490 0.68 1.57 27.19
CA TYR A 490 2.04 1.07 27.16
C TYR A 490 2.50 0.56 28.53
N VAL A 491 2.17 1.25 29.63
CA VAL A 491 2.46 0.78 30.99
C VAL A 491 1.78 -0.56 31.27
N ARG A 492 0.49 -0.69 30.92
CA ARG A 492 -0.25 -1.95 31.05
C ARG A 492 0.39 -3.08 30.23
N ALA A 493 0.79 -2.82 28.98
CA ALA A 493 1.45 -3.80 28.12
C ALA A 493 2.85 -4.18 28.64
N ALA A 494 3.60 -3.22 29.17
CA ALA A 494 4.94 -3.44 29.74
C ALA A 494 4.88 -4.30 31.01
N ALA A 495 3.83 -4.14 31.84
CA ALA A 495 3.55 -4.99 32.99
C ALA A 495 3.30 -6.46 32.61
N LEU A 496 2.81 -6.69 31.38
CA LEU A 496 2.66 -8.04 30.78
C LEU A 496 3.94 -8.56 30.12
N GLY A 497 5.07 -7.84 30.25
CA GLY A 497 6.36 -8.26 29.70
C GLY A 497 6.61 -7.83 28.25
N ASN A 498 5.76 -6.99 27.65
CA ASN A 498 5.94 -6.57 26.27
C ASN A 498 7.13 -5.61 26.12
N LEU A 499 8.15 -6.02 25.35
CA LEU A 499 9.41 -5.26 25.20
C LEU A 499 9.26 -4.03 24.29
N ARG A 500 8.34 -4.10 23.31
CA ARG A 500 7.97 -2.93 22.50
C ARG A 500 7.35 -1.85 23.38
N ALA A 501 6.46 -2.23 24.28
CA ALA A 501 5.84 -1.32 25.24
C ALA A 501 6.86 -0.59 26.13
N ARG A 502 7.84 -1.34 26.66
CA ARG A 502 8.95 -0.75 27.44
C ARG A 502 9.77 0.25 26.62
N THR A 503 9.98 -0.03 25.34
CA THR A 503 10.64 0.90 24.42
C THR A 503 9.78 2.15 24.20
N ASP A 504 8.48 1.98 23.98
CA ASP A 504 7.56 3.10 23.77
C ASP A 504 7.42 3.99 25.02
N ILE A 505 7.45 3.42 26.22
CA ILE A 505 7.54 4.17 27.49
C ILE A 505 8.84 4.99 27.55
N GLY A 506 9.97 4.38 27.19
CA GLY A 506 11.25 5.07 27.15
C GLY A 506 11.23 6.30 26.23
N SER A 507 10.65 6.13 25.04
CA SER A 507 10.45 7.20 24.07
C SER A 507 9.50 8.29 24.59
N ALA A 508 8.42 7.90 25.29
CA ALA A 508 7.47 8.84 25.89
C ALA A 508 8.14 9.74 26.94
N TYR A 509 8.98 9.19 27.82
CA TYR A 509 9.75 9.96 28.80
C TYR A 509 10.78 10.89 28.15
N ILE A 510 11.47 10.45 27.10
CA ILE A 510 12.43 11.28 26.36
C ILE A 510 11.73 12.45 25.66
N ALA A 511 10.56 12.20 25.07
CA ALA A 511 9.81 13.21 24.32
C ALA A 511 8.92 14.09 25.21
N GLY A 512 8.56 13.65 26.42
CA GLY A 512 7.54 14.28 27.25
C GLY A 512 6.12 14.07 26.72
N GLN A 513 5.85 12.94 26.06
CA GLN A 513 4.55 12.64 25.45
C GLN A 513 3.68 11.85 26.43
N GLY A 514 2.67 12.52 27.02
CA GLY A 514 1.74 11.89 27.97
C GLY A 514 2.29 11.74 29.39
N VAL A 515 3.56 12.12 29.60
CA VAL A 515 4.28 12.03 30.86
C VAL A 515 5.29 13.20 30.94
N PRO A 516 5.69 13.68 32.15
CA PRO A 516 6.76 14.67 32.26
C PRO A 516 8.04 14.22 31.55
N LYS A 517 8.69 15.14 30.84
CA LYS A 517 9.94 14.87 30.13
C LYS A 517 11.07 14.56 31.11
N LEU A 518 11.50 13.30 31.16
CA LEU A 518 12.55 12.79 32.04
C LEU A 518 13.45 11.83 31.23
N PRO A 519 14.40 12.35 30.42
CA PRO A 519 15.20 11.51 29.53
C PRO A 519 16.01 10.43 30.25
N GLU A 520 16.47 10.67 31.47
CA GLU A 520 17.19 9.69 32.30
C GLU A 520 16.32 8.47 32.61
N GLU A 521 15.04 8.71 32.96
CA GLU A 521 14.05 7.65 33.17
C GLU A 521 13.81 6.88 31.86
N GLY A 522 13.68 7.61 30.73
CA GLY A 522 13.49 6.98 29.43
C GLY A 522 14.61 6.01 29.05
N VAL A 523 15.86 6.36 29.36
CA VAL A 523 17.01 5.47 29.19
C VAL A 523 16.92 4.22 30.08
N LEU A 524 16.42 4.34 31.32
CA LEU A 524 16.25 3.17 32.19
C LEU A 524 15.28 2.16 31.56
N TRP A 525 14.19 2.63 30.95
CA TRP A 525 13.25 1.79 30.20
C TRP A 525 13.88 1.15 28.97
N TYR A 526 14.68 1.90 28.20
CA TYR A 526 15.46 1.32 27.10
C TYR A 526 16.44 0.24 27.58
N ARG A 527 17.17 0.47 28.69
CA ARG A 527 18.06 -0.55 29.27
C ARG A 527 17.30 -1.81 29.68
N LEU A 528 16.12 -1.65 30.30
CA LEU A 528 15.30 -2.78 30.71
C LEU A 528 14.86 -3.63 29.50
N ALA A 529 14.40 -3.00 28.42
CA ALA A 529 14.04 -3.72 27.19
C ALA A 529 15.26 -4.32 26.46
N ALA A 530 16.36 -3.57 26.37
CA ALA A 530 17.60 -3.98 25.74
C ALA A 530 18.24 -5.19 26.44
N SER A 531 18.21 -5.23 27.78
CA SER A 531 18.71 -6.37 28.57
C SER A 531 17.96 -7.67 28.29
N SER A 532 16.76 -7.59 27.72
CA SER A 532 15.95 -8.73 27.28
C SER A 532 16.13 -9.07 25.79
N GLY A 533 17.15 -8.50 25.13
CA GLY A 533 17.50 -8.76 23.72
C GLY A 533 16.58 -8.10 22.70
N TRP A 534 15.81 -7.07 23.08
CA TRP A 534 14.94 -6.37 22.12
C TRP A 534 15.76 -5.39 21.26
N ALA A 535 15.98 -5.76 19.99
CA ALA A 535 16.88 -5.04 19.09
C ALA A 535 16.52 -3.56 18.92
N ASN A 536 15.22 -3.21 18.84
CA ASN A 536 14.80 -1.81 18.75
C ASN A 536 15.14 -0.98 20.00
N ALA A 537 15.09 -1.58 21.20
CA ALA A 537 15.55 -0.90 22.41
C ALA A 537 17.07 -0.80 22.48
N ILE A 538 17.80 -1.81 21.98
CA ILE A 538 19.27 -1.76 21.88
C ILE A 538 19.68 -0.61 20.96
N THR A 539 19.04 -0.45 19.80
CA THR A 539 19.26 0.67 18.88
C THR A 539 18.94 2.01 19.54
N ALA A 540 17.76 2.14 20.18
CA ALA A 540 17.35 3.37 20.84
C ALA A 540 18.27 3.76 22.01
N LEU A 541 18.78 2.78 22.75
CA LEU A 541 19.81 3.00 23.76
C LEU A 541 21.13 3.46 23.13
N GLY A 542 21.51 2.90 21.98
CA GLY A 542 22.65 3.36 21.19
C GLY A 542 22.49 4.83 20.77
N ASP A 543 21.30 5.22 20.31
CA ASP A 543 20.98 6.62 19.97
C ASP A 543 21.09 7.54 21.19
N ALA A 544 20.59 7.11 22.36
CA ALA A 544 20.72 7.86 23.60
C ALA A 544 22.19 8.12 23.97
N TYR A 545 23.05 7.11 23.86
CA TYR A 545 24.50 7.29 24.08
C TYR A 545 25.18 8.14 23.01
N ARG A 546 24.80 8.00 21.74
CA ARG A 546 25.37 8.80 20.64
C ARG A 546 25.02 10.27 20.78
N LEU A 547 23.79 10.59 21.20
CA LEU A 547 23.28 11.96 21.34
C LEU A 547 23.50 12.56 22.74
N GLY A 548 23.82 11.75 23.75
CA GLY A 548 23.88 12.20 25.14
C GLY A 548 22.50 12.50 25.75
N THR A 549 21.45 11.82 25.28
CA THR A 549 20.07 12.03 25.75
C THR A 549 19.79 11.19 26.99
N GLY A 550 19.66 11.81 28.16
CA GLY A 550 19.43 11.10 29.43
C GLY A 550 20.62 10.29 29.95
N VAL A 551 21.75 10.32 29.24
CA VAL A 551 23.04 9.72 29.61
C VAL A 551 24.18 10.62 29.15
N LYS A 552 25.36 10.45 29.75
CA LYS A 552 26.57 11.05 29.20
C LYS A 552 26.83 10.49 27.81
N GLN A 553 27.12 11.37 26.86
CA GLN A 553 27.45 10.99 25.49
C GLN A 553 28.65 10.03 25.48
N ASP A 554 28.51 8.91 24.77
CA ASP A 554 29.53 7.88 24.62
C ASP A 554 29.39 7.18 23.26
N TYR A 555 30.23 7.57 22.31
CA TYR A 555 30.22 6.98 20.97
C TYR A 555 30.66 5.52 20.96
N VAL A 556 31.58 5.12 21.85
CA VAL A 556 32.07 3.73 21.90
C VAL A 556 30.95 2.81 22.36
N GLN A 557 30.24 3.22 23.41
CA GLN A 557 29.06 2.48 23.88
C GLN A 557 27.95 2.44 22.82
N ALA A 558 27.70 3.55 22.14
CA ALA A 558 26.72 3.61 21.06
C ALA A 558 27.05 2.63 19.92
N ALA A 559 28.30 2.65 19.41
CA ALA A 559 28.73 1.77 18.34
C ALA A 559 28.69 0.29 18.74
N SER A 560 29.02 -0.03 20.00
CA SER A 560 28.89 -1.39 20.52
C SER A 560 27.44 -1.87 20.54
N LEU A 561 26.50 -1.01 20.95
CA LEU A 561 25.06 -1.32 20.95
C LEU A 561 24.52 -1.48 19.53
N TYR A 562 24.89 -0.58 18.61
CA TYR A 562 24.50 -0.72 17.20
C TYR A 562 25.04 -2.00 16.58
N SER A 563 26.28 -2.40 16.89
CA SER A 563 26.81 -3.70 16.44
C SER A 563 25.97 -4.87 16.95
N ALA A 564 25.64 -4.89 18.24
CA ALA A 564 24.84 -5.97 18.82
C ALA A 564 23.43 -6.06 18.19
N ALA A 565 22.78 -4.92 17.90
CA ALA A 565 21.48 -4.91 17.22
C ALA A 565 21.58 -5.23 15.71
N ALA A 566 22.65 -4.80 15.04
CA ALA A 566 22.89 -5.12 13.63
C ALA A 566 23.12 -6.63 13.42
N ASP A 567 23.81 -7.30 14.37
CA ASP A 567 24.02 -8.74 14.34
C ASP A 567 22.72 -9.55 14.44
N THR A 568 21.64 -8.97 14.99
CA THR A 568 20.30 -9.58 15.02
C THR A 568 19.43 -9.19 13.82
N GLY A 569 19.97 -8.53 12.79
CA GLY A 569 19.21 -8.12 11.61
C GLY A 569 18.52 -6.77 11.70
N GLN A 570 18.76 -5.97 12.77
CA GLN A 570 18.06 -4.70 12.96
C GLN A 570 18.56 -3.64 11.95
N ILE A 571 17.64 -3.18 11.10
CA ILE A 571 17.91 -2.36 9.91
C ILE A 571 18.47 -0.97 10.24
N ASP A 572 17.91 -0.27 11.23
CA ASP A 572 18.36 1.05 11.66
C ASP A 572 19.72 1.00 12.36
N ALA A 573 19.99 -0.06 13.11
CA ALA A 573 21.28 -0.30 13.76
C ALA A 573 22.38 -0.53 12.74
N MET A 574 22.10 -1.26 11.65
CA MET A 574 23.04 -1.39 10.53
C MET A 574 23.36 -0.02 9.91
N ALA A 575 22.34 0.83 9.68
CA ALA A 575 22.55 2.16 9.14
C ALA A 575 23.37 3.06 10.08
N ASN A 576 23.04 3.06 11.38
CA ASN A 576 23.72 3.83 12.41
C ASN A 576 25.18 3.36 12.61
N LEU A 577 25.42 2.04 12.64
CA LEU A 577 26.78 1.48 12.69
C LEU A 577 27.57 1.82 11.43
N GLY A 578 26.93 1.74 10.27
CA GLY A 578 27.53 2.14 9.00
C GLY A 578 27.99 3.60 9.03
N GLN A 579 27.13 4.51 9.51
CA GLN A 579 27.46 5.91 9.73
C GLN A 579 28.62 6.07 10.74
N ALA A 580 28.61 5.34 11.85
CA ALA A 580 29.67 5.38 12.86
C ALA A 580 31.04 5.00 12.26
N TYR A 581 31.11 3.98 11.41
CA TYR A 581 32.33 3.62 10.66
C TYR A 581 32.76 4.69 9.66
N LEU A 582 31.83 5.37 8.98
CA LEU A 582 32.17 6.46 8.05
C LEU A 582 32.73 7.68 8.79
N ALA A 583 32.17 8.01 9.95
CA ALA A 583 32.55 9.15 10.77
C ALA A 583 33.77 8.87 11.67
N GLY A 584 34.02 7.61 12.03
CA GLY A 584 34.97 7.25 13.08
C GLY A 584 34.43 7.52 14.50
N GLU A 585 33.10 7.50 14.67
CA GLU A 585 32.44 7.75 15.95
C GLU A 585 32.41 6.45 16.78
N GLY A 586 33.25 6.37 17.81
CA GLY A 586 33.28 5.21 18.72
C GLY A 586 33.94 3.95 18.14
N VAL A 587 34.23 3.95 16.84
CA VAL A 587 34.96 2.91 16.12
C VAL A 587 36.06 3.53 15.26
N LYS A 588 37.09 2.74 14.93
CA LYS A 588 38.08 3.18 13.95
C LYS A 588 37.39 3.38 12.61
N LYS A 589 37.58 4.56 12.01
CA LYS A 589 37.04 4.89 10.69
C LYS A 589 37.37 3.82 9.64
N ASP A 590 36.34 3.29 8.99
CA ASP A 590 36.43 2.23 7.99
C ASP A 590 35.34 2.44 6.91
N VAL A 591 35.73 3.08 5.81
CA VAL A 591 34.79 3.43 4.73
C VAL A 591 34.19 2.20 4.04
N PRO A 592 34.97 1.19 3.61
CA PRO A 592 34.42 -0.04 3.03
C PRO A 592 33.40 -0.73 3.92
N ARG A 593 33.71 -0.92 5.21
CA ARG A 593 32.78 -1.58 6.13
C ARG A 593 31.52 -0.76 6.38
N GLY A 594 31.66 0.57 6.51
CA GLY A 594 30.52 1.47 6.62
C GLY A 594 29.60 1.41 5.41
N LEU A 595 30.17 1.38 4.20
CA LEU A 595 29.41 1.29 2.96
C LEU A 595 28.69 -0.06 2.81
N GLU A 596 29.32 -1.17 3.20
CA GLU A 596 28.68 -2.50 3.18
C GLU A 596 27.45 -2.55 4.09
N LEU A 597 27.57 -2.06 5.32
CA LEU A 597 26.46 -2.00 6.27
C LEU A 597 25.32 -1.11 5.77
N LEU A 598 25.66 0.05 5.21
CA LEU A 598 24.67 0.96 4.63
C LEU A 598 23.98 0.34 3.39
N GLN A 599 24.72 -0.39 2.55
CA GLN A 599 24.13 -1.09 1.41
C GLN A 599 23.14 -2.16 1.88
N ARG A 600 23.52 -2.99 2.86
CA ARG A 600 22.61 -4.00 3.44
C ARG A 600 21.36 -3.35 4.05
N ALA A 601 21.54 -2.29 4.84
CA ALA A 601 20.40 -1.55 5.40
C ALA A 601 19.51 -0.95 4.30
N ASN A 602 20.10 -0.42 3.24
CA ASN A 602 19.39 0.11 2.09
C ASN A 602 18.58 -0.97 1.36
N ASP A 603 19.15 -2.15 1.15
CA ASP A 603 18.49 -3.28 0.50
C ASP A 603 17.28 -3.77 1.32
N MET A 604 17.36 -3.63 2.65
CA MET A 604 16.28 -3.95 3.60
C MET A 604 15.30 -2.78 3.84
N GLY A 605 15.38 -1.71 3.05
CA GLY A 605 14.41 -0.61 3.10
C GLY A 605 14.70 0.49 4.13
N ASN A 606 15.94 0.64 4.61
CA ASN A 606 16.29 1.76 5.48
C ASN A 606 16.18 3.10 4.72
N ARG A 607 15.55 4.11 5.34
CA ARG A 607 15.37 5.43 4.70
C ARG A 607 16.62 6.33 4.76
N TYR A 608 17.48 6.16 5.76
CA TYR A 608 18.65 7.03 6.00
C TYR A 608 19.92 6.50 5.34
N ALA A 609 20.06 5.19 5.20
CA ALA A 609 21.22 4.56 4.59
C ALA A 609 21.57 5.12 3.18
N PRO A 610 20.61 5.24 2.24
CA PRO A 610 20.91 5.85 0.94
C PRO A 610 21.36 7.31 1.05
N TYR A 611 20.83 8.09 2.00
CA TYR A 611 21.29 9.46 2.24
C TYR A 611 22.75 9.52 2.70
N PHE A 612 23.15 8.67 3.65
CA PHE A 612 24.55 8.63 4.11
C PHE A 612 25.51 8.19 2.99
N MET A 613 25.11 7.20 2.18
CA MET A 613 25.87 6.80 1.00
C MET A 613 25.97 7.95 -0.02
N ALA A 614 24.89 8.68 -0.26
CA ALA A 614 24.90 9.82 -1.16
C ALA A 614 25.87 10.92 -0.70
N GLN A 615 25.88 11.25 0.60
CA GLN A 615 26.84 12.22 1.15
C GLN A 615 28.29 11.78 0.92
N LEU A 616 28.57 10.48 1.07
CA LEU A 616 29.88 9.92 0.80
C LEU A 616 30.27 10.07 -0.68
N TYR A 617 29.36 9.74 -1.61
CA TYR A 617 29.59 9.90 -3.05
C TYR A 617 29.67 11.38 -3.49
N LEU A 618 28.98 12.29 -2.82
CA LEU A 618 29.13 13.73 -3.09
C LEU A 618 30.50 14.25 -2.66
N LYS A 619 30.99 13.79 -1.51
CA LYS A 619 32.27 14.22 -0.96
C LYS A 619 33.43 13.64 -1.80
N GLY A 620 33.39 12.33 -2.05
CA GLY A 620 34.48 11.57 -2.62
C GLY A 620 35.78 11.63 -1.80
N ASP A 621 36.70 10.71 -2.07
CA ASP A 621 38.09 10.78 -1.66
C ASP A 621 38.99 9.96 -2.62
N ARG A 622 40.27 9.79 -2.26
CA ARG A 622 41.25 9.07 -3.09
C ARG A 622 40.91 7.59 -3.31
N LYS A 623 40.18 6.95 -2.38
CA LYS A 623 39.80 5.53 -2.46
C LYS A 623 38.39 5.35 -3.04
N LEU A 624 37.52 6.33 -2.88
CA LEU A 624 36.17 6.34 -3.43
C LEU A 624 35.91 7.67 -4.16
N PRO A 625 36.10 7.71 -5.50
CA PRO A 625 35.89 8.94 -6.27
C PRO A 625 34.49 9.52 -6.06
N ALA A 626 34.38 10.85 -6.17
CA ALA A 626 33.08 11.50 -6.14
C ALA A 626 32.21 11.03 -7.31
N ASP A 627 30.95 10.73 -7.04
CA ASP A 627 29.96 10.32 -8.03
C ASP A 627 28.63 11.06 -7.79
N PRO A 628 28.51 12.31 -8.30
CA PRO A 628 27.30 13.09 -8.12
C PRO A 628 26.04 12.47 -8.74
N ARG A 629 26.19 11.66 -9.80
CA ARG A 629 25.05 10.99 -10.44
C ARG A 629 24.50 9.90 -9.54
N ARG A 630 25.37 9.05 -8.99
CA ARG A 630 24.96 8.03 -8.02
C ARG A 630 24.42 8.65 -6.75
N ALA A 631 25.00 9.77 -6.30
CA ALA A 631 24.49 10.50 -5.15
C ALA A 631 23.07 11.06 -5.37
N LEU A 632 22.77 11.58 -6.57
CA LEU A 632 21.42 12.05 -6.90
C LEU A 632 20.39 10.92 -6.74
N ALA A 633 20.64 9.78 -7.38
CA ALA A 633 19.73 8.62 -7.31
C ALA A 633 19.49 8.14 -5.86
N LEU A 634 20.55 8.11 -5.05
CA LEU A 634 20.46 7.73 -3.64
C LEU A 634 19.71 8.78 -2.79
N LEU A 635 19.88 10.07 -3.06
CA LEU A 635 19.10 11.12 -2.39
C LEU A 635 17.62 11.05 -2.75
N GLU A 636 17.31 10.84 -4.03
CA GLU A 636 15.95 10.66 -4.50
C GLU A 636 15.32 9.45 -3.81
N LEU A 637 15.98 8.29 -3.79
CA LEU A 637 15.53 7.09 -3.06
C LEU A 637 15.30 7.37 -1.56
N SER A 638 16.21 8.10 -0.92
CA SER A 638 16.08 8.44 0.50
C SER A 638 14.87 9.34 0.77
N ALA A 639 14.70 10.40 -0.03
CA ALA A 639 13.55 11.31 0.07
C ALA A 639 12.23 10.56 -0.11
N ASN A 640 12.22 9.69 -1.11
CA ASN A 640 11.15 8.76 -1.44
C ASN A 640 10.76 7.80 -0.30
N ARG A 641 11.74 7.34 0.49
CA ARG A 641 11.52 6.57 1.72
C ARG A 641 11.11 7.42 2.93
N GLY A 642 10.81 8.70 2.72
CA GLY A 642 10.36 9.62 3.76
C GLY A 642 11.49 10.14 4.63
N ASN A 643 12.70 10.30 4.08
CA ASN A 643 13.76 11.06 4.73
C ASN A 643 13.72 12.52 4.28
N GLU A 644 13.15 13.39 5.10
CA GLU A 644 12.97 14.81 4.84
C GLU A 644 14.29 15.57 4.62
N TYR A 645 15.39 15.12 5.24
CA TYR A 645 16.72 15.73 5.07
C TYR A 645 17.27 15.53 3.65
N ALA A 646 16.80 14.51 2.93
CA ALA A 646 17.22 14.27 1.56
C ALA A 646 16.69 15.35 0.60
N TYR A 647 15.47 15.86 0.80
CA TYR A 647 14.93 16.98 0.01
C TYR A 647 15.76 18.26 0.18
N VAL A 648 16.21 18.57 1.40
CA VAL A 648 17.12 19.71 1.65
C VAL A 648 18.42 19.53 0.88
N ARG A 649 18.98 18.31 0.88
CA ARG A 649 20.23 18.03 0.17
C ARG A 649 20.07 18.06 -1.35
N LEU A 650 18.94 17.59 -1.88
CA LEU A 650 18.56 17.71 -3.29
C LEU A 650 18.45 19.17 -3.69
N ALA A 651 17.73 19.98 -2.91
CA ALA A 651 17.56 21.40 -3.15
C ALA A 651 18.91 22.13 -3.29
N TRP A 652 19.83 21.90 -2.35
CA TRP A 652 21.17 22.47 -2.42
C TRP A 652 21.99 21.95 -3.60
N GLY A 653 21.92 20.64 -3.87
CA GLY A 653 22.63 20.04 -4.99
C GLY A 653 22.18 20.60 -6.35
N HIS A 654 20.88 20.78 -6.56
CA HIS A 654 20.33 21.41 -7.76
C HIS A 654 20.65 22.90 -7.83
N ARG A 655 20.58 23.64 -6.70
CA ARG A 655 20.95 25.06 -6.63
C ARG A 655 22.40 25.30 -7.04
N ASP A 656 23.29 24.41 -6.63
CA ASP A 656 24.74 24.56 -6.84
C ASP A 656 25.23 23.85 -8.11
N GLY A 657 24.32 23.19 -8.85
CA GLY A 657 24.66 22.45 -10.07
C GLY A 657 25.52 21.21 -9.83
N VAL A 658 25.51 20.65 -8.61
CA VAL A 658 26.35 19.52 -8.20
C VAL A 658 26.10 18.29 -9.09
N PHE A 659 24.84 18.04 -9.44
CA PHE A 659 24.42 16.87 -10.23
C PHE A 659 24.61 17.04 -11.74
N THR A 660 24.86 18.26 -12.20
CA THR A 660 24.82 18.68 -13.61
C THR A 660 26.14 19.27 -14.09
N GLY A 661 27.23 19.03 -13.37
CA GLY A 661 28.56 19.53 -13.75
C GLY A 661 28.71 21.04 -13.64
N GLY A 662 28.07 21.65 -12.64
CA GLY A 662 28.15 23.08 -12.33
C GLY A 662 27.04 23.94 -12.97
N LYS A 663 25.99 23.34 -13.51
CA LYS A 663 24.84 24.07 -14.10
C LYS A 663 23.63 24.05 -13.17
N PRO A 664 23.32 25.11 -12.43
CA PRO A 664 22.19 25.15 -11.52
C PRO A 664 20.85 24.79 -12.19
N ASP A 665 20.03 24.01 -11.49
CA ASP A 665 18.60 23.82 -11.79
C ASP A 665 17.78 24.47 -10.68
N LEU A 666 17.54 25.78 -10.81
CA LEU A 666 16.86 26.56 -9.78
C LEU A 666 15.39 26.17 -9.63
N ARG A 667 14.72 25.75 -10.71
CA ARG A 667 13.32 25.30 -10.65
C ARG A 667 13.21 24.06 -9.78
N ARG A 668 14.03 23.03 -10.06
CA ARG A 668 14.04 21.82 -9.26
C ARG A 668 14.51 22.09 -7.83
N ALA A 669 15.52 22.92 -7.65
CA ALA A 669 16.01 23.30 -6.33
C ALA A 669 14.90 23.92 -5.45
N TYR A 670 14.09 24.82 -6.01
CA TYR A 670 12.99 25.44 -5.28
C TYR A 670 11.85 24.46 -5.01
N PHE A 671 11.54 23.57 -5.94
CA PHE A 671 10.55 22.50 -5.74
C PHE A 671 10.94 21.61 -4.55
N ASP A 672 12.18 21.10 -4.52
CA ASP A 672 12.66 20.25 -3.43
C ASP A 672 12.72 21.00 -2.09
N ALA A 673 13.11 22.27 -2.11
CA ALA A 673 13.12 23.10 -0.90
C ALA A 673 11.71 23.40 -0.37
N SER A 674 10.75 23.63 -1.27
CA SER A 674 9.35 23.81 -0.91
C SER A 674 8.75 22.54 -0.29
N LEU A 675 9.07 21.35 -0.82
CA LEU A 675 8.71 20.08 -0.19
C LEU A 675 9.36 19.95 1.19
N ALA A 676 10.67 20.19 1.31
CA ALA A 676 11.38 20.13 2.57
C ALA A 676 10.77 21.05 3.64
N ALA A 677 10.46 22.30 3.28
CA ALA A 677 9.78 23.26 4.15
C ALA A 677 8.40 22.74 4.58
N ARG A 678 7.62 22.22 3.64
CA ARG A 678 6.27 21.69 3.88
C ARG A 678 6.25 20.46 4.79
N LEU A 679 7.32 19.66 4.74
CA LEU A 679 7.60 18.52 5.62
C LEU A 679 8.27 18.90 6.93
N ARG A 680 8.54 20.19 7.15
CA ARG A 680 9.23 20.73 8.34
C ARG A 680 10.61 20.10 8.54
N ALA A 681 11.30 19.79 7.45
CA ALA A 681 12.70 19.39 7.50
C ALA A 681 13.54 20.51 8.12
N ASP A 682 14.53 20.15 8.93
CA ASP A 682 15.51 21.14 9.40
C ASP A 682 16.18 21.81 8.20
N GLN A 683 16.37 23.13 8.27
CA GLN A 683 16.81 23.98 7.15
C GLN A 683 15.89 24.03 5.92
N GLY A 684 14.73 23.38 5.91
CA GLY A 684 13.80 23.39 4.76
C GLY A 684 13.31 24.80 4.41
N GLU A 685 12.79 25.51 5.40
CA GLU A 685 12.35 26.91 5.25
C GLU A 685 13.50 27.84 4.84
N GLN A 686 14.68 27.63 5.43
CA GLN A 686 15.87 28.40 5.06
C GLN A 686 16.26 28.16 3.60
N ALA A 687 16.29 26.89 3.17
CA ALA A 687 16.61 26.53 1.79
C ALA A 687 15.63 27.15 0.81
N LYS A 688 14.33 27.07 1.11
CA LYS A 688 13.28 27.69 0.31
C LYS A 688 13.50 29.20 0.19
N ALA A 689 13.72 29.88 1.31
CA ALA A 689 13.91 31.33 1.34
C ALA A 689 15.18 31.79 0.60
N GLU A 690 16.29 31.04 0.68
CA GLU A 690 17.53 31.38 -0.02
C GLU A 690 17.41 31.17 -1.53
N ILE A 691 16.84 30.05 -1.97
CA ILE A 691 16.66 29.74 -3.39
C ILE A 691 15.63 30.69 -4.01
N ALA A 692 14.59 31.07 -3.26
CA ALA A 692 13.57 32.02 -3.70
C ALA A 692 14.14 33.35 -4.18
N LYS A 693 15.26 33.81 -3.62
CA LYS A 693 15.92 35.08 -4.02
C LYS A 693 16.48 35.04 -5.44
N LYS A 694 16.65 33.85 -6.02
CA LYS A 694 17.23 33.62 -7.34
C LYS A 694 16.18 33.32 -8.42
N ILE A 695 14.89 33.31 -8.07
CA ILE A 695 13.78 32.96 -8.97
C ILE A 695 12.72 34.07 -8.90
N ASP A 696 12.16 34.44 -10.04
CA ASP A 696 11.13 35.47 -10.09
C ASP A 696 9.82 35.02 -9.38
N PRO A 697 8.98 35.96 -8.93
CA PRO A 697 7.75 35.63 -8.22
C PRO A 697 6.74 34.78 -9.00
N ALA A 698 6.67 34.90 -10.33
CA ALA A 698 5.67 34.19 -11.13
C ALA A 698 6.02 32.70 -11.20
N THR A 699 7.28 32.39 -11.50
CA THR A 699 7.78 31.01 -11.49
C THR A 699 7.70 30.37 -10.11
N ARG A 700 7.95 31.12 -9.02
CA ARG A 700 7.77 30.57 -7.65
C ARG A 700 6.33 30.15 -7.39
N LYS A 701 5.35 30.98 -7.77
CA LYS A 701 3.94 30.68 -7.60
C LYS A 701 3.52 29.43 -8.38
N GLU A 702 4.05 29.27 -9.59
CA GLU A 702 3.85 28.08 -10.41
C GLU A 702 4.38 26.82 -9.70
N ILE A 703 5.64 26.84 -9.25
CA ILE A 703 6.28 25.71 -8.56
C ILE A 703 5.58 25.39 -7.24
N ASP A 704 5.18 26.40 -6.45
CA ASP A 704 4.41 26.17 -5.23
C ASP A 704 3.07 25.49 -5.54
N GLY A 705 2.43 25.83 -6.68
CA GLY A 705 1.27 25.11 -7.20
C GLY A 705 1.57 23.65 -7.59
N GLU A 706 2.71 23.39 -8.22
CA GLU A 706 3.18 22.02 -8.52
C GLU A 706 3.45 21.21 -7.25
N VAL A 707 4.01 21.84 -6.21
CA VAL A 707 4.29 21.18 -4.91
C VAL A 707 2.97 20.84 -4.22
N GLU A 708 2.00 21.74 -4.19
CA GLU A 708 0.68 21.45 -3.63
C GLU A 708 -0.05 20.37 -4.43
N LEU A 709 0.05 20.38 -5.76
CA LEU A 709 -0.48 19.31 -6.61
C LEU A 709 0.23 17.98 -6.32
N TYR A 710 1.56 18.00 -6.19
CA TYR A 710 2.36 16.82 -5.87
C TYR A 710 1.93 16.22 -4.53
N ILE A 711 1.80 17.03 -3.48
CA ILE A 711 1.36 16.58 -2.15
C ILE A 711 -0.08 16.09 -2.20
N LYS A 712 -0.96 16.79 -2.94
CA LYS A 712 -2.33 16.35 -3.14
C LYS A 712 -2.39 14.98 -3.85
N GLN A 713 -1.53 14.72 -4.82
CA GLN A 713 -1.50 13.45 -5.56
C GLN A 713 -0.79 12.33 -4.79
N ASN A 714 0.27 12.65 -4.06
CA ASN A 714 1.24 11.67 -3.55
C ASN A 714 1.32 11.60 -2.02
N GLY A 715 0.63 12.50 -1.32
CA GLY A 715 0.76 12.69 0.12
C GLY A 715 2.05 13.44 0.51
N PRO A 716 2.22 13.75 1.80
CA PRO A 716 3.48 14.24 2.35
C PRO A 716 4.59 13.16 2.33
#